data_AF-A0AAE9E4R7-F1
#
_entry.id   AF-A0AAE9E4R7-F1
#
_cell.length_a   1.000
_cell.length_b   1.000
_cell.length_c   1.000
_cell.angle_alpha   90.00
_cell.angle_beta   90.00
_cell.angle_gamma   90.00
#
_symmetry.space_group_name_H-M   'P 1'
#
loop_
_entity.id
_entity.type
_entity.pdbx_description
1 polymer ?
#
loop_
_entity_poly.entity_id
_entity_poly.type
_entity_poly.pdbx_seq_one_letter_code
_entity_poly.pdbx_strand_id
1 'polypeptide(L)'
;MPVREVSRLPELNEILEKSDSNRLIIVDFFANWCGPCRMISPAFERLSMEFGNATFLKVNTDLARDIVMRYSISAMPTFLFFKNKQQVDSVRGANESAIISTIRKHYSSTPANPNAASDEEKKFLERFVGYTELRKMHTDEVFKALARSVMPDGISDRLENGEDEKKVLQELLDWFKNDFFTWFDRPTCLKCTLKCTTEGLNGTPTKEEKEGGAGRVEVFICNGCNSEMRFPRYNDPSKLLQTRTGRCGEWANCFGLILSAAGLENRFVLDTTDHVWNEVYLKKEQRWIHVDPCENTMDRPLLYTRGWKKQLKYCIAYGHDHVTDVTWRYVFDSKKLVTQERNEVRQGVLENFLGKLNARQMAGATEERKRELAVRRVCELMGMMVQEAKNQRIGWEKLGEDMGGRTTGSKEWRRARGELGDNPEAQVLGKPIEFRIQNDANHVEFSYDVNRDSYSQTPEKGFVAQTFECNNIQRKVENDWKMVYLCREDGKKEGNISWHFNLAPLVATDSKKTIEKVEIRMAGIRKFENGNILIIACLGDTCMRIPASGNLTIEDPKPEVLKITVTLSGGESNQAFQHAQLFRTEKDDVAEATESMVVRVYMNSTKIPKTPKLYKLLNWEKRESEKRLNKIDDLIRVNLNVLPRRKSNLSAVELCTQNPSPCLPGLKDFEGEIRTAPRYQLSTCVVQKSMSTVMTSMFCYLRDEKKFIGNHRELLKDWKIVRFCMFKNEFRNLGGIQKKFKLPTPNNWTHIMMVRHPFERFVSGFVDKCYRKPVIQKYCNGCGRNLTCFMETELARMWGQIERGSFQKTYEDRHFFPQSWRCNLHQYFQNFTFIPYSSSHNFSITSKLFPIFREHSVPESSLTYIQTALSSGRTAHSTVDSKATSFIEKRLRSSPYLMELLVKMFYHDFVLFNFTLPAI
;
A
#
# COMPACT_ATOMS: atom_id res chain seq x y z
N MET A 1 9.57 17.39 -29.81
CA MET A 1 10.07 17.58 -28.42
C MET A 1 9.20 18.66 -27.77
N PRO A 2 8.91 18.60 -26.46
CA PRO A 2 8.11 19.65 -25.82
C PRO A 2 8.82 21.01 -25.91
N VAL A 3 8.04 22.09 -25.99
CA VAL A 3 8.55 23.48 -26.02
C VAL A 3 9.26 23.79 -24.70
N ARG A 4 10.52 24.26 -24.78
CA ARG A 4 11.34 24.61 -23.60
C ARG A 4 11.35 26.11 -23.37
N GLU A 5 11.13 26.55 -22.15
CA GLU A 5 11.28 27.97 -21.78
C GLU A 5 12.75 28.30 -21.46
N VAL A 6 13.20 29.48 -21.88
CA VAL A 6 14.57 29.99 -21.68
C VAL A 6 14.48 31.40 -21.10
N SER A 7 15.23 31.67 -20.04
CA SER A 7 15.07 32.92 -19.27
C SER A 7 16.28 33.85 -19.31
N ARG A 8 17.45 33.39 -19.79
CA ARG A 8 18.70 34.16 -19.80
C ARG A 8 19.55 33.92 -21.05
N LEU A 9 20.29 34.93 -21.48
CA LEU A 9 21.10 34.89 -22.70
C LEU A 9 22.20 33.81 -22.70
N PRO A 10 22.94 33.56 -21.60
CA PRO A 10 23.93 32.47 -21.56
C PRO A 10 23.31 31.10 -21.83
N GLU A 11 22.10 30.85 -21.33
CA GLU A 11 21.37 29.59 -21.55
C GLU A 11 20.98 29.43 -23.03
N LEU A 12 20.48 30.50 -23.66
CA LEU A 12 20.15 30.48 -25.08
C LEU A 12 21.42 30.24 -25.93
N ASN A 13 22.53 30.90 -25.61
CA ASN A 13 23.80 30.71 -26.31
C ASN A 13 24.33 29.29 -26.15
N GLU A 14 24.24 28.70 -24.96
CA GLU A 14 24.65 27.31 -24.73
C GLU A 14 23.82 26.34 -25.58
N ILE A 15 22.51 26.55 -25.70
CA ILE A 15 21.63 25.75 -26.55
C ILE A 15 22.01 25.88 -28.02
N LEU A 16 22.30 27.10 -28.49
CA LEU A 16 22.75 27.36 -29.86
C LEU A 16 24.11 26.68 -30.13
N GLU A 17 25.08 26.82 -29.22
CA GLU A 17 26.42 26.26 -29.37
C GLU A 17 26.46 24.73 -29.39
N LYS A 18 25.61 24.08 -28.58
CA LYS A 18 25.47 22.63 -28.52
C LYS A 18 24.62 22.03 -29.64
N SER A 19 23.95 22.86 -30.43
CA SER A 19 23.07 22.37 -31.50
C SER A 19 23.84 21.88 -32.72
N ASP A 20 23.39 20.77 -33.30
CA ASP A 20 23.90 20.28 -34.58
C ASP A 20 23.64 21.33 -35.68
N SER A 21 24.64 21.55 -36.53
CA SER A 21 24.62 22.41 -37.71
C SER A 21 23.34 22.31 -38.56
N ASN A 22 22.76 21.10 -38.68
CA ASN A 22 21.57 20.83 -39.48
C ASN A 22 20.24 20.97 -38.72
N ARG A 23 20.28 21.23 -37.41
CA ARG A 23 19.09 21.32 -36.56
C ARG A 23 18.51 22.73 -36.58
N LEU A 24 17.22 22.85 -36.88
CA LEU A 24 16.49 24.11 -36.81
C LEU A 24 16.07 24.41 -35.38
N ILE A 25 16.34 25.61 -34.89
CA ILE A 25 15.86 26.10 -33.58
C ILE A 25 14.89 27.25 -33.84
N ILE A 26 13.70 27.18 -33.23
CA ILE A 26 12.68 28.22 -33.31
C ILE A 26 12.45 28.79 -31.91
N VAL A 27 12.55 30.11 -31.77
CA VAL A 27 12.38 30.81 -30.49
C VAL A 27 11.17 31.74 -30.58
N ASP A 28 10.15 31.47 -29.77
CA ASP A 28 8.95 32.31 -29.61
C ASP A 28 9.16 33.33 -28.47
N PHE A 29 9.20 34.61 -28.83
CA PHE A 29 9.27 35.73 -27.90
C PHE A 29 7.86 36.22 -27.55
N PHE A 30 7.45 35.99 -26.30
CA PHE A 30 6.06 36.19 -25.86
C PHE A 30 5.98 36.98 -24.54
N ALA A 31 4.76 37.43 -24.19
CA ALA A 31 4.43 37.94 -22.86
C ALA A 31 3.09 37.38 -22.38
N ASN A 32 2.93 37.23 -21.06
CA ASN A 32 1.74 36.60 -20.47
C ASN A 32 0.44 37.40 -20.71
N TRP A 33 0.55 38.72 -20.81
CA TRP A 33 -0.55 39.65 -21.05
C TRP A 33 -0.89 39.82 -22.54
N CYS A 34 -0.04 39.32 -23.44
CA CYS A 34 -0.20 39.48 -24.88
C CYS A 34 -1.31 38.56 -25.43
N GLY A 35 -2.43 39.14 -25.86
CA GLY A 35 -3.56 38.43 -26.46
C GLY A 35 -3.17 37.55 -27.66
N PRO A 36 -2.51 38.09 -28.70
CA PRO A 36 -2.05 37.31 -29.85
C PRO A 36 -1.10 36.17 -29.49
N CYS A 37 -0.26 36.34 -28.47
CA CYS A 37 0.65 35.31 -27.98
C CYS A 37 -0.11 34.11 -27.39
N ARG A 38 -1.18 34.37 -26.62
CA ARG A 38 -2.05 33.30 -26.10
C ARG A 38 -2.78 32.55 -27.21
N MET A 39 -3.14 33.24 -28.30
CA MET A 39 -3.80 32.60 -29.44
C MET A 39 -2.88 31.65 -30.21
N ILE A 40 -1.62 32.02 -30.43
CA ILE A 40 -0.68 31.21 -31.23
C ILE A 40 0.01 30.11 -30.41
N SER A 41 0.05 30.22 -29.08
CA SER A 41 0.73 29.25 -28.19
C SER A 41 0.31 27.79 -28.41
N PRO A 42 -0.99 27.43 -28.52
CA PRO A 42 -1.40 26.04 -28.77
C PRO A 42 -0.95 25.52 -30.14
N ALA A 43 -0.94 26.39 -31.16
CA ALA A 43 -0.44 26.04 -32.49
C ALA A 43 1.07 25.79 -32.46
N PHE A 44 1.83 26.64 -31.76
CA PHE A 44 3.27 26.47 -31.61
C PHE A 44 3.65 25.17 -30.87
N GLU A 45 2.88 24.80 -29.83
CA GLU A 45 3.03 23.52 -29.14
C GLU A 45 2.71 22.33 -30.06
N ARG A 46 1.66 22.41 -30.87
CA ARG A 46 1.34 21.40 -31.88
C ARG A 46 2.46 21.24 -32.91
N LEU A 47 3.01 22.33 -33.41
CA LEU A 47 4.14 22.32 -34.35
C LEU A 47 5.40 21.70 -33.74
N SER A 48 5.62 21.86 -32.44
CA SER A 48 6.75 21.21 -31.73
C SER A 48 6.67 19.68 -31.69
N MET A 49 5.45 19.14 -31.82
CA MET A 49 5.20 17.71 -31.95
C MET A 49 5.32 17.25 -33.41
N GLU A 50 4.84 18.04 -34.37
CA GLU A 50 4.90 17.73 -35.80
C GLU A 50 6.33 17.76 -36.36
N PHE A 51 7.13 18.75 -35.96
CA PHE A 51 8.51 18.96 -36.44
C PHE A 51 9.55 18.47 -35.42
N GLY A 52 9.54 17.16 -35.14
CA GLY A 52 10.36 16.55 -34.08
C GLY A 52 11.88 16.71 -34.24
N ASN A 53 12.38 17.01 -35.44
CA ASN A 53 13.80 17.28 -35.70
C ASN A 53 14.21 18.75 -35.45
N ALA A 54 13.26 19.62 -35.09
CA ALA A 54 13.53 21.00 -34.70
C ALA A 54 13.42 21.17 -33.18
N THR A 55 14.11 22.19 -32.65
CA THR A 55 14.01 22.59 -31.25
C THR A 55 13.09 23.80 -31.15
N PHE A 56 12.10 23.73 -30.26
CA PHE A 56 11.15 24.81 -30.02
C PHE A 56 11.40 25.41 -28.64
N LEU A 57 11.67 26.71 -28.60
CA LEU A 57 11.96 27.46 -27.39
C LEU A 57 10.95 28.60 -27.21
N LYS A 58 10.71 29.00 -25.97
CA LYS A 58 9.93 30.19 -25.60
C LYS A 58 10.74 31.09 -24.69
N VAL A 59 10.66 32.40 -24.92
CA VAL A 59 11.34 33.43 -24.13
C VAL A 59 10.31 34.47 -23.70
N ASN A 60 10.14 34.61 -22.39
CA ASN A 60 9.26 35.63 -21.84
C ASN A 60 9.97 37.00 -21.86
N THR A 61 9.44 37.93 -22.65
CA THR A 61 10.06 39.25 -22.85
C THR A 61 10.03 40.13 -21.60
N ASP A 62 9.11 39.88 -20.66
CA ASP A 62 9.06 40.60 -19.38
C ASP A 62 10.20 40.19 -18.44
N LEU A 63 10.68 38.94 -18.56
CA LEU A 63 11.66 38.33 -17.67
C LEU A 63 13.09 38.32 -18.25
N ALA A 64 13.24 38.11 -19.55
CA ALA A 64 14.53 37.89 -20.22
C ALA A 64 15.02 39.13 -20.99
N ARG A 65 15.24 40.25 -20.28
CA ARG A 65 15.59 41.56 -20.89
C ARG A 65 16.89 41.54 -21.69
N ASP A 66 17.88 40.76 -21.25
CA ASP A 66 19.16 40.56 -21.91
C ASP A 66 19.02 39.93 -23.30
N ILE A 67 18.16 38.92 -23.43
CA ILE A 67 17.84 38.29 -24.71
C ILE A 67 17.09 39.27 -25.62
N VAL A 68 16.09 39.96 -25.08
CA VAL A 68 15.27 40.94 -25.81
C VAL A 68 16.13 42.04 -26.42
N MET A 69 17.09 42.59 -25.66
CA MET A 69 18.04 43.58 -26.16
C MET A 69 18.97 43.01 -27.23
N ARG A 70 19.55 41.82 -27.00
CA ARG A 70 20.50 41.19 -27.93
C ARG A 70 19.90 40.96 -29.32
N TYR A 71 18.64 40.54 -29.38
CA TYR A 71 17.94 40.24 -30.63
C TYR A 71 17.00 41.36 -31.09
N SER A 72 17.02 42.53 -30.44
CA SER A 72 16.22 43.72 -30.80
C SER A 72 14.73 43.43 -30.96
N ILE A 73 14.15 42.68 -30.02
CA ILE A 73 12.73 42.32 -30.05
C ILE A 73 11.87 43.53 -29.67
N SER A 74 11.08 44.02 -30.63
CA SER A 74 10.27 45.23 -30.48
C SER A 74 8.75 44.99 -30.48
N ALA A 75 8.32 43.74 -30.71
CA ALA A 75 6.91 43.36 -30.77
C ALA A 75 6.73 41.88 -30.42
N MET A 76 5.59 41.51 -29.84
CA MET A 76 5.25 40.13 -29.50
C MET A 76 3.91 39.70 -30.15
N PRO A 77 3.77 38.45 -30.59
CA PRO A 77 4.83 37.44 -30.63
C PRO A 77 5.81 37.70 -31.77
N THR A 78 7.09 37.41 -31.56
CA THR A 78 8.11 37.36 -32.62
C THR A 78 8.78 35.99 -32.57
N PHE A 79 8.93 35.35 -33.72
CA PHE A 79 9.58 34.05 -33.86
C PHE A 79 10.90 34.22 -34.58
N LEU A 80 12.00 33.78 -33.97
CA LEU A 80 13.31 33.75 -34.61
C LEU A 80 13.71 32.32 -34.94
N PHE A 81 14.30 32.14 -36.12
CA PHE A 81 14.73 30.84 -36.64
C PHE A 81 16.25 30.82 -36.70
N PHE A 82 16.87 29.82 -36.09
CA PHE A 82 18.31 29.62 -36.10
C PHE A 82 18.68 28.29 -36.73
N LYS A 83 19.70 28.31 -37.58
CA LYS A 83 20.32 27.11 -38.17
C LYS A 83 21.81 27.37 -38.33
N ASN A 84 22.62 26.34 -38.08
CA ASN A 84 24.08 26.49 -38.05
C ASN A 84 24.54 27.66 -37.15
N LYS A 85 23.91 27.78 -35.96
CA LYS A 85 24.21 28.83 -34.95
C LYS A 85 23.96 30.28 -35.40
N GLN A 86 23.41 30.48 -36.59
CA GLN A 86 23.08 31.80 -37.13
C GLN A 86 21.57 31.96 -37.23
N GLN A 87 21.08 33.19 -37.06
CA GLN A 87 19.69 33.53 -37.34
C GLN A 87 19.48 33.50 -38.86
N VAL A 88 18.59 32.63 -39.32
CA VAL A 88 18.32 32.41 -40.76
C VAL A 88 16.98 33.00 -41.22
N ASP A 89 16.05 33.24 -40.30
CA ASP A 89 14.75 33.85 -40.64
C ASP A 89 14.04 34.44 -39.40
N SER A 90 12.96 35.18 -39.62
CA SER A 90 12.11 35.71 -38.55
C SER A 90 10.67 35.93 -39.00
N VAL A 91 9.70 35.69 -38.10
CA VAL A 91 8.28 35.97 -38.32
C VAL A 91 7.75 36.83 -37.20
N ARG A 92 7.07 37.93 -37.50
CA ARG A 92 6.42 38.81 -36.51
C ARG A 92 4.90 38.62 -36.54
N GLY A 93 4.29 38.62 -35.36
CA GLY A 93 2.84 38.49 -35.17
C GLY A 93 2.36 37.03 -35.10
N ALA A 94 1.10 36.86 -34.65
CA ALA A 94 0.45 35.57 -34.50
C ALA A 94 -0.03 35.01 -35.86
N ASN A 95 0.91 34.65 -36.73
CA ASN A 95 0.65 34.15 -38.08
C ASN A 95 1.12 32.70 -38.25
N GLU A 96 0.23 31.75 -37.98
CA GLU A 96 0.54 30.31 -38.04
C GLU A 96 1.05 29.87 -39.42
N SER A 97 0.41 30.33 -40.50
CA SER A 97 0.80 29.98 -41.87
C SER A 97 2.22 30.40 -42.22
N ALA A 98 2.62 31.61 -41.79
CA ALA A 98 3.98 32.12 -41.99
C ALA A 98 5.02 31.36 -41.16
N ILE A 99 4.67 30.95 -39.94
CA ILE A 99 5.53 30.10 -39.11
C ILE A 99 5.75 28.76 -39.80
N ILE A 100 4.67 28.10 -40.25
CA ILE A 100 4.74 26.80 -40.93
C ILE A 100 5.57 26.88 -42.23
N SER A 101 5.36 27.92 -43.06
CA SER A 101 6.11 28.07 -44.30
C SER A 101 7.61 28.29 -44.03
N THR A 102 7.94 29.08 -43.00
CA THR A 102 9.33 29.34 -42.60
C THR A 102 10.00 28.11 -42.00
N ILE A 103 9.27 27.31 -41.20
CA ILE A 103 9.74 26.00 -40.75
C ILE A 103 10.03 25.14 -41.98
N ARG A 104 9.07 24.95 -42.89
CA ARG A 104 9.25 24.09 -44.08
C ARG A 104 10.42 24.53 -44.97
N LYS A 105 10.70 25.83 -45.06
CA LYS A 105 11.84 26.39 -45.81
C LYS A 105 13.19 25.98 -45.24
N HIS A 106 13.33 25.94 -43.92
CA HIS A 106 14.63 25.71 -43.24
C HIS A 106 14.76 24.32 -42.59
N TYR A 107 13.65 23.61 -42.46
CA TYR A 107 13.55 22.31 -41.81
C TYR A 107 14.17 21.21 -42.68
N SER A 108 15.12 20.46 -42.11
CA SER A 108 15.60 19.21 -42.71
C SER A 108 14.76 18.04 -42.18
N SER A 109 14.04 17.36 -43.08
CA SER A 109 13.34 16.10 -42.79
C SER A 109 14.30 14.93 -42.50
N THR A 110 15.58 15.11 -42.80
CA THR A 110 16.65 14.13 -42.59
C THR A 110 17.46 14.55 -41.36
N PRO A 111 17.30 13.88 -40.20
CA PRO A 111 18.46 13.59 -39.34
C PRO A 111 19.35 12.62 -40.14
N ALA A 112 20.64 12.48 -39.81
CA ALA A 112 21.49 11.41 -40.34
C ALA A 112 21.05 9.98 -39.88
N ASN A 113 19.75 9.67 -39.92
CA ASN A 113 18.96 8.63 -39.24
C ASN A 113 18.51 9.04 -37.81
N PRO A 114 17.20 9.27 -37.54
CA PRO A 114 16.69 9.59 -36.19
C PRO A 114 16.93 8.48 -35.16
N ASN A 115 17.13 7.25 -35.63
CA ASN A 115 17.46 6.08 -34.81
C ASN A 115 18.98 5.80 -34.75
N ALA A 116 19.81 6.60 -35.44
CA ALA A 116 21.25 6.54 -35.28
C ALA A 116 21.67 7.36 -34.06
N ALA A 117 22.43 6.71 -33.18
CA ALA A 117 23.04 7.35 -32.04
C ALA A 117 24.14 8.33 -32.47
N SER A 118 24.20 9.51 -31.86
CA SER A 118 25.39 10.37 -31.91
C SER A 118 26.59 9.68 -31.25
N ASP A 119 27.80 10.23 -31.39
CA ASP A 119 28.98 9.63 -30.75
C ASP A 119 28.92 9.68 -29.22
N GLU A 120 28.28 10.70 -28.64
CA GLU A 120 28.00 10.78 -27.21
C GLU A 120 26.96 9.73 -26.79
N GLU A 121 25.88 9.58 -27.55
CA GLU A 121 24.85 8.56 -27.30
C GLU A 121 25.45 7.15 -27.43
N LYS A 122 26.36 6.91 -28.39
CA LYS A 122 27.07 5.63 -28.52
C LYS A 122 27.89 5.33 -27.26
N LYS A 123 28.71 6.27 -26.79
CA LYS A 123 29.50 6.13 -25.55
C LYS A 123 28.61 5.83 -24.33
N PHE A 124 27.43 6.45 -24.27
CA PHE A 124 26.46 6.16 -23.22
C PHE A 124 25.88 4.75 -23.35
N LEU A 125 25.45 4.35 -24.55
CA LEU A 125 24.83 3.05 -24.82
C LEU A 125 25.80 1.87 -24.67
N GLU A 126 27.09 2.05 -24.96
CA GLU A 126 28.14 1.03 -24.78
C GLU A 126 28.18 0.47 -23.35
N ARG A 127 27.82 1.29 -22.35
CA ARG A 127 27.74 0.88 -20.94
C ARG A 127 26.74 -0.25 -20.69
N PHE A 128 25.72 -0.40 -21.54
CA PHE A 128 24.67 -1.40 -21.38
C PHE A 128 25.03 -2.77 -21.98
N VAL A 129 26.01 -2.82 -22.89
CA VAL A 129 26.33 -4.05 -23.62
C VAL A 129 26.94 -5.11 -22.70
N GLY A 130 27.89 -4.73 -21.84
CA GLY A 130 28.65 -5.66 -21.01
C GLY A 130 27.80 -6.48 -20.01
N TYR A 131 26.68 -5.93 -19.56
CA TYR A 131 25.80 -6.61 -18.60
C TYR A 131 25.03 -7.80 -19.20
N THR A 132 24.95 -7.90 -20.53
CA THR A 132 24.38 -9.09 -21.18
C THR A 132 25.27 -10.31 -21.01
N GLU A 133 26.59 -10.14 -21.00
CA GLU A 133 27.55 -11.22 -20.76
C GLU A 133 27.51 -11.69 -19.30
N LEU A 134 27.35 -10.75 -18.35
CA LEU A 134 27.11 -11.08 -16.94
C LEU A 134 25.92 -12.03 -16.78
N ARG A 135 24.82 -11.76 -17.51
CA ARG A 135 23.63 -12.60 -17.41
C ARG A 135 23.84 -14.01 -17.97
N LYS A 136 24.69 -14.18 -18.98
CA LYS A 136 25.01 -15.51 -19.50
C LYS A 136 25.67 -16.39 -18.44
N MET A 137 26.57 -15.83 -17.64
CA MET A 137 27.21 -16.54 -16.52
C MET A 137 26.19 -16.98 -15.46
N HIS A 138 25.15 -16.18 -15.17
CA HIS A 138 24.08 -16.58 -14.24
C HIS A 138 23.24 -17.74 -14.75
N THR A 139 23.18 -17.91 -16.07
CA THR A 139 22.37 -18.96 -16.72
C THR A 139 23.15 -20.23 -17.02
N ASP A 140 24.47 -20.18 -16.92
CA ASP A 140 25.37 -21.31 -17.12
C ASP A 140 25.24 -22.34 -15.97
N GLU A 141 25.15 -23.62 -16.33
CA GLU A 141 24.90 -24.68 -15.34
C GLU A 141 26.11 -24.97 -14.44
N VAL A 142 27.34 -24.70 -14.87
CA VAL A 142 28.53 -24.87 -14.03
C VAL A 142 28.49 -23.84 -12.90
N PHE A 143 28.22 -22.58 -13.24
CA PHE A 143 28.08 -21.53 -12.24
C PHE A 143 26.90 -21.78 -11.30
N LYS A 144 25.76 -22.25 -11.82
CA LYS A 144 24.62 -22.63 -10.97
C LYS A 144 24.95 -23.80 -10.05
N ALA A 145 25.69 -24.81 -10.52
CA ALA A 145 26.11 -25.93 -9.68
C ALA A 145 27.04 -25.47 -8.54
N LEU A 146 27.99 -24.57 -8.84
CA LEU A 146 28.83 -23.95 -7.81
C LEU A 146 28.00 -23.16 -6.79
N ALA A 147 27.01 -22.40 -7.24
CA ALA A 147 26.09 -21.70 -6.35
C ALA A 147 25.23 -22.65 -5.51
N ARG A 148 24.74 -23.75 -6.08
CA ARG A 148 24.00 -24.80 -5.36
C ARG A 148 24.84 -25.46 -4.27
N SER A 149 26.16 -25.56 -4.47
CA SER A 149 27.06 -26.15 -3.47
C SER A 149 27.26 -25.33 -2.20
N VAL A 150 26.88 -24.05 -2.22
CA VAL A 150 27.05 -23.14 -1.07
C VAL A 150 25.74 -22.59 -0.52
N MET A 151 24.63 -22.73 -1.25
CA MET A 151 23.31 -22.27 -0.81
C MET A 151 22.69 -23.24 0.21
N PRO A 152 21.66 -22.81 0.98
CA PRO A 152 20.96 -23.70 1.88
C PRO A 152 20.30 -24.90 1.16
N ASP A 153 20.39 -26.08 1.76
CA ASP A 153 19.89 -27.33 1.17
C ASP A 153 18.36 -27.32 0.96
N GLY A 154 17.91 -28.00 -0.09
CA GLY A 154 16.49 -28.25 -0.38
C GLY A 154 15.69 -27.04 -0.89
N ILE A 155 16.31 -25.87 -1.09
CA ILE A 155 15.63 -24.67 -1.61
C ILE A 155 15.00 -24.92 -3.00
N SER A 156 15.75 -25.52 -3.92
CA SER A 156 15.27 -25.84 -5.27
C SER A 156 14.11 -26.82 -5.21
N ASP A 157 14.23 -27.90 -4.44
CA ASP A 157 13.18 -28.92 -4.30
C ASP A 157 11.89 -28.32 -3.71
N ARG A 158 12.02 -27.43 -2.72
CA ARG A 158 10.87 -26.74 -2.11
C ARG A 158 10.12 -25.86 -3.11
N LEU A 159 10.85 -25.16 -3.98
CA LEU A 159 10.27 -24.34 -5.05
C LEU A 159 9.59 -25.20 -6.10
N GLU A 160 10.20 -26.32 -6.51
CA GLU A 160 9.61 -27.27 -7.44
C GLU A 160 8.34 -27.93 -6.88
N ASN A 161 8.31 -28.21 -5.58
CA ASN A 161 7.14 -28.75 -4.87
C ASN A 161 6.04 -27.70 -4.59
N GLY A 162 6.20 -26.46 -5.07
CA GLY A 162 5.15 -25.45 -5.05
C GLY A 162 5.03 -24.63 -3.77
N GLU A 163 6.07 -24.60 -2.93
CA GLU A 163 6.15 -23.68 -1.78
C GLU A 163 5.93 -22.22 -2.22
N ASP A 164 5.61 -21.35 -1.28
CA ASP A 164 5.48 -19.92 -1.56
C ASP A 164 6.83 -19.32 -1.95
N GLU A 165 7.00 -18.99 -3.24
CA GLU A 165 8.19 -18.35 -3.81
C GLU A 165 8.61 -17.12 -3.01
N LYS A 166 7.65 -16.35 -2.47
CA LYS A 166 7.93 -15.13 -1.69
C LYS A 166 8.58 -15.44 -0.34
N LYS A 167 8.17 -16.53 0.31
CA LYS A 167 8.72 -16.98 1.59
C LYS A 167 10.16 -17.46 1.39
N VAL A 168 10.38 -18.32 0.39
CA VAL A 168 11.71 -18.82 0.04
C VAL A 168 12.66 -17.67 -0.36
N LEU A 169 12.15 -16.69 -1.11
CA LEU A 169 12.93 -15.51 -1.49
C LEU A 169 13.35 -14.66 -0.27
N GLN A 170 12.48 -14.51 0.73
CA GLN A 170 12.85 -13.82 1.98
C GLN A 170 13.89 -14.62 2.79
N GLU A 171 13.75 -15.94 2.88
CA GLU A 171 14.74 -16.81 3.53
C GLU A 171 16.13 -16.70 2.86
N LEU A 172 16.18 -16.67 1.53
CA LEU A 172 17.42 -16.47 0.77
C LEU A 172 18.03 -15.09 1.01
N LEU A 173 17.23 -14.03 1.08
CA LEU A 173 17.72 -12.69 1.39
C LEU A 173 18.31 -12.60 2.81
N ASP A 174 17.61 -13.18 3.79
CA ASP A 174 18.05 -13.21 5.18
C ASP A 174 19.37 -13.98 5.32
N TRP A 175 19.45 -15.16 4.73
CA TRP A 175 20.69 -15.96 4.70
C TRP A 175 21.83 -15.22 3.99
N PHE A 176 21.55 -14.64 2.81
CA PHE A 176 22.59 -13.99 2.03
C PHE A 176 23.21 -12.80 2.77
N LYS A 177 22.38 -11.97 3.41
CA LYS A 177 22.85 -10.78 4.13
C LYS A 177 23.48 -11.08 5.48
N ASN A 178 22.92 -12.03 6.23
CA ASN A 178 23.32 -12.24 7.63
C ASN A 178 24.41 -13.32 7.77
N ASP A 179 24.43 -14.32 6.89
CA ASP A 179 25.25 -15.52 7.07
C ASP A 179 26.29 -15.71 5.95
N PHE A 180 25.97 -15.33 4.70
CA PHE A 180 26.80 -15.68 3.55
C PHE A 180 27.72 -14.56 3.04
N PHE A 181 27.23 -13.34 2.87
CA PHE A 181 27.93 -12.26 2.17
C PHE A 181 28.13 -11.03 3.05
N THR A 182 29.30 -10.40 2.97
CA THR A 182 29.71 -9.31 3.88
C THR A 182 29.93 -7.98 3.15
N TRP A 183 29.58 -6.87 3.80
CA TRP A 183 29.75 -5.54 3.21
C TRP A 183 31.20 -5.06 3.35
N PHE A 184 31.80 -4.66 2.22
CA PHE A 184 33.13 -4.07 2.20
C PHE A 184 33.06 -2.53 2.15
N ASP A 185 33.41 -1.89 3.28
CA ASP A 185 33.59 -0.44 3.36
C ASP A 185 35.05 -0.07 3.03
N ARG A 186 35.96 -0.42 3.94
CA ARG A 186 37.42 -0.27 3.84
C ARG A 186 38.13 -1.41 4.57
N PRO A 187 39.36 -1.79 4.18
CA PRO A 187 40.04 -2.93 4.75
C PRO A 187 40.65 -2.60 6.13
N THR A 188 40.66 -3.59 7.00
CA THR A 188 41.49 -3.61 8.20
C THR A 188 42.86 -4.18 7.84
N CYS A 189 43.93 -3.53 8.27
CA CYS A 189 45.29 -3.98 7.96
C CYS A 189 45.58 -5.34 8.59
N LEU A 190 46.03 -6.30 7.78
CA LEU A 190 46.36 -7.65 8.25
C LEU A 190 47.61 -7.70 9.14
N LYS A 191 48.49 -6.70 9.06
CA LYS A 191 49.73 -6.64 9.86
C LYS A 191 49.53 -6.04 11.24
N CYS A 192 48.76 -4.95 11.35
CA CYS A 192 48.68 -4.18 12.59
C CYS A 192 47.24 -3.87 13.05
N THR A 193 46.22 -4.43 12.39
CA THR A 193 44.78 -4.32 12.75
C THR A 193 44.18 -2.90 12.72
N LEU A 194 44.96 -1.88 12.37
CA LEU A 194 44.47 -0.52 12.16
C LEU A 194 43.71 -0.39 10.84
N LYS A 195 42.73 0.52 10.81
CA LYS A 195 41.96 0.83 9.60
C LYS A 195 42.86 1.53 8.57
N CYS A 196 42.65 1.19 7.30
CA CYS A 196 43.33 1.85 6.19
C CYS A 196 42.68 3.20 5.83
N THR A 197 43.28 3.89 4.86
CA THR A 197 42.74 5.12 4.25
C THR A 197 41.26 4.98 3.89
N THR A 198 40.54 6.09 3.93
CA THR A 198 39.10 6.13 3.62
C THR A 198 38.81 5.97 2.14
N GLU A 199 39.72 6.42 1.28
CA GLU A 199 39.62 6.27 -0.17
C GLU A 199 40.71 5.34 -0.68
N GLY A 200 40.34 4.48 -1.63
CA GLY A 200 41.25 3.58 -2.32
C GLY A 200 41.84 4.25 -3.55
N LEU A 201 43.15 4.13 -3.73
CA LEU A 201 43.87 4.53 -4.93
C LEU A 201 43.62 3.53 -6.06
N ASN A 202 43.73 3.98 -7.31
CA ASN A 202 43.61 3.09 -8.47
C ASN A 202 44.85 2.19 -8.58
N GLY A 203 44.66 0.89 -8.38
CA GLY A 203 45.68 -0.13 -8.57
C GLY A 203 45.55 -0.84 -9.91
N THR A 204 46.69 -1.30 -10.45
CA THR A 204 46.71 -2.20 -11.61
C THR A 204 46.38 -3.63 -11.16
N PRO A 205 45.40 -4.31 -11.78
CA PRO A 205 45.11 -5.70 -11.48
C PRO A 205 46.30 -6.62 -11.79
N THR A 206 46.64 -7.50 -10.84
CA THR A 206 47.60 -8.60 -11.03
C THR A 206 47.04 -9.65 -11.98
N LYS A 207 47.89 -10.58 -12.43
CA LYS A 207 47.48 -11.67 -13.33
C LYS A 207 46.34 -12.51 -12.73
N GLU A 208 46.49 -12.92 -11.47
CA GLU A 208 45.46 -13.69 -10.75
C GLU A 208 44.16 -12.90 -10.55
N GLU A 209 44.25 -11.60 -10.24
CA GLU A 209 43.07 -10.74 -10.09
C GLU A 209 42.32 -10.58 -11.43
N LYS A 210 43.04 -10.48 -12.56
CA LYS A 210 42.43 -10.45 -13.91
C LYS A 210 41.76 -11.77 -14.27
N GLU A 211 42.38 -12.90 -13.93
CA GLU A 211 41.81 -14.24 -14.13
C GLU A 211 40.52 -14.41 -13.33
N GLY A 212 40.42 -13.81 -12.14
CA GLY A 212 39.16 -13.71 -11.38
C GLY A 212 38.15 -12.68 -11.89
N GLY A 213 38.41 -12.02 -13.02
CA GLY A 213 37.51 -11.04 -13.63
C GLY A 213 37.52 -9.64 -12.99
N ALA A 214 38.58 -9.27 -12.27
CA ALA A 214 38.72 -7.91 -11.73
C ALA A 214 39.17 -6.92 -12.80
N GLY A 215 38.25 -6.01 -13.20
CA GLY A 215 38.56 -4.91 -14.12
C GLY A 215 39.22 -3.71 -13.44
N ARG A 216 39.06 -3.58 -12.12
CA ARG A 216 39.62 -2.50 -11.29
C ARG A 216 40.06 -3.06 -9.94
N VAL A 217 41.14 -2.50 -9.38
CA VAL A 217 41.58 -2.76 -8.02
C VAL A 217 41.66 -1.46 -7.25
N GLU A 218 41.11 -1.44 -6.03
CA GLU A 218 41.27 -0.34 -5.08
C GLU A 218 42.41 -0.69 -4.12
N VAL A 219 43.40 0.19 -3.99
CA VAL A 219 44.56 0.01 -3.10
C VAL A 219 44.45 0.98 -1.93
N PHE A 220 44.47 0.46 -0.72
CA PHE A 220 44.36 1.20 0.53
C PHE A 220 45.68 1.14 1.29
N ILE A 221 46.07 2.25 1.91
CA ILE A 221 47.29 2.33 2.71
C ILE A 221 46.93 2.24 4.19
N CYS A 222 47.64 1.39 4.94
CA CYS A 222 47.43 1.30 6.39
C CYS A 222 47.93 2.57 7.11
N ASN A 223 47.09 3.18 7.94
CA ASN A 223 47.44 4.39 8.70
C ASN A 223 48.51 4.18 9.79
N GLY A 224 48.84 2.92 10.14
CA GLY A 224 49.84 2.61 11.16
C GLY A 224 51.16 2.13 10.59
N CYS A 225 51.14 1.02 9.84
CA CYS A 225 52.35 0.37 9.33
C CYS A 225 52.64 0.66 7.84
N ASN A 226 51.86 1.54 7.21
CA ASN A 226 52.00 1.94 5.81
C ASN A 226 51.94 0.78 4.78
N SER A 227 51.45 -0.40 5.18
CA SER A 227 51.29 -1.54 4.29
C SER A 227 50.16 -1.32 3.28
N GLU A 228 50.35 -1.78 2.05
CA GLU A 228 49.32 -1.77 1.02
C GLU A 228 48.32 -2.92 1.22
N MET A 229 47.04 -2.60 1.13
CA MET A 229 45.91 -3.53 1.15
C MET A 229 45.14 -3.40 -0.16
N ARG A 230 44.89 -4.52 -0.84
CA ARG A 230 44.26 -4.54 -2.17
C ARG A 230 42.83 -5.05 -2.07
N PHE A 231 41.92 -4.41 -2.81
CA PHE A 231 40.53 -4.83 -2.95
C PHE A 231 40.15 -4.89 -4.44
N PRO A 232 40.29 -6.07 -5.07
CA PRO A 232 39.89 -6.29 -6.45
C PRO A 232 38.37 -6.30 -6.61
N ARG A 233 37.85 -5.57 -7.60
CA ARG A 233 36.42 -5.50 -7.93
C ARG A 233 36.06 -6.61 -8.92
N TYR A 234 35.80 -7.80 -8.40
CA TYR A 234 35.52 -8.99 -9.20
C TYR A 234 34.12 -8.96 -9.84
N ASN A 235 34.04 -9.29 -11.13
CA ASN A 235 32.76 -9.47 -11.83
C ASN A 235 32.43 -10.94 -12.11
N ASP A 236 33.38 -11.86 -11.92
CA ASP A 236 33.14 -13.29 -12.02
C ASP A 236 32.35 -13.77 -10.78
N PRO A 237 31.10 -14.25 -10.95
CA PRO A 237 30.29 -14.63 -9.81
C PRO A 237 30.83 -15.88 -9.08
N SER A 238 31.58 -16.77 -9.74
CA SER A 238 32.24 -17.89 -9.06
C SER A 238 33.31 -17.42 -8.08
N LYS A 239 34.04 -16.36 -8.42
CA LYS A 239 35.01 -15.74 -7.51
C LYS A 239 34.28 -15.08 -6.33
N LEU A 240 33.12 -14.48 -6.57
CA LEU A 240 32.31 -13.88 -5.50
C LEU A 240 31.75 -14.92 -4.51
N LEU A 241 31.42 -16.14 -4.96
CA LEU A 241 31.04 -17.24 -4.06
C LEU A 241 32.19 -17.63 -3.09
N GLN A 242 33.44 -17.39 -3.50
CA GLN A 242 34.64 -17.62 -2.68
C GLN A 242 34.95 -16.42 -1.77
N THR A 243 34.97 -15.21 -2.32
CA THR A 243 35.37 -14.01 -1.55
C THR A 243 34.31 -13.57 -0.55
N ARG A 244 33.03 -13.83 -0.83
CA ARG A 244 31.89 -13.57 0.06
C ARG A 244 31.86 -12.15 0.62
N THR A 245 32.37 -11.20 -0.14
CA THR A 245 32.48 -9.80 0.28
C THR A 245 32.45 -8.86 -0.92
N GLY A 246 31.92 -7.65 -0.69
CA GLY A 246 31.96 -6.58 -1.68
C GLY A 246 30.96 -5.45 -1.39
N ARG A 247 30.63 -4.67 -2.42
CA ARG A 247 29.64 -3.60 -2.38
C ARG A 247 28.43 -3.97 -3.25
N CYS A 248 27.50 -3.04 -3.48
CA CYS A 248 26.24 -3.36 -4.15
C CYS A 248 26.39 -4.10 -5.49
N GLY A 249 27.43 -3.78 -6.27
CA GLY A 249 27.81 -4.50 -7.49
C GLY A 249 28.00 -6.00 -7.28
N GLU A 250 28.94 -6.35 -6.40
CA GLU A 250 29.28 -7.75 -6.07
C GLU A 250 28.09 -8.46 -5.40
N TRP A 251 27.37 -7.76 -4.52
CA TRP A 251 26.19 -8.29 -3.83
C TRP A 251 25.09 -8.71 -4.82
N ALA A 252 24.64 -7.80 -5.69
CA ALA A 252 23.58 -8.08 -6.65
C ALA A 252 24.01 -9.10 -7.73
N ASN A 253 25.30 -9.13 -8.07
CA ASN A 253 25.86 -10.10 -9.00
C ASN A 253 25.82 -11.52 -8.42
N CYS A 254 26.42 -11.71 -7.23
CA CYS A 254 26.46 -13.00 -6.56
C CYS A 254 25.05 -13.50 -6.22
N PHE A 255 24.19 -12.63 -5.70
CA PHE A 255 22.80 -12.98 -5.38
C PHE A 255 21.99 -13.34 -6.63
N GLY A 256 22.20 -12.65 -7.76
CA GLY A 256 21.58 -13.00 -9.04
C GLY A 256 21.91 -14.41 -9.54
N LEU A 257 23.15 -14.88 -9.30
CA LEU A 257 23.54 -16.26 -9.57
C LEU A 257 22.81 -17.23 -8.62
N ILE A 258 22.75 -16.94 -7.32
CA ILE A 258 22.03 -17.75 -6.33
C ILE A 258 20.54 -17.90 -6.70
N LEU A 259 19.88 -16.80 -7.08
CA LEU A 259 18.48 -16.83 -7.54
C LEU A 259 18.30 -17.72 -8.77
N SER A 260 19.23 -17.64 -9.73
CA SER A 260 19.20 -18.46 -10.94
C SER A 260 19.44 -19.95 -10.63
N ALA A 261 20.33 -20.25 -9.67
CA ALA A 261 20.63 -21.58 -9.20
C ALA A 261 19.44 -22.22 -8.45
N ALA A 262 18.70 -21.41 -7.69
CA ALA A 262 17.46 -21.79 -7.00
C ALA A 262 16.28 -22.06 -7.95
N GLY A 263 16.39 -21.70 -9.24
CA GLY A 263 15.31 -21.88 -10.23
C GLY A 263 14.34 -20.70 -10.32
N LEU A 264 14.67 -19.55 -9.71
CA LEU A 264 13.86 -18.34 -9.77
C LEU A 264 14.22 -17.50 -11.01
N GLU A 265 13.20 -17.17 -11.81
CA GLU A 265 13.36 -16.27 -12.94
C GLU A 265 13.66 -14.86 -12.43
N ASN A 266 14.84 -14.34 -12.76
CA ASN A 266 15.33 -13.08 -12.21
C ASN A 266 15.98 -12.17 -13.26
N ARG A 267 16.08 -10.88 -12.94
CA ARG A 267 16.78 -9.85 -13.71
C ARG A 267 17.83 -9.17 -12.82
N PHE A 268 18.93 -8.74 -13.42
CA PHE A 268 19.86 -7.80 -12.81
C PHE A 268 19.46 -6.39 -13.22
N VAL A 269 19.25 -5.47 -12.28
CA VAL A 269 18.83 -4.09 -12.57
C VAL A 269 19.98 -3.14 -12.35
N LEU A 270 20.33 -2.41 -13.41
CA LEU A 270 21.33 -1.36 -13.40
C LEU A 270 20.66 0.01 -13.29
N ASP A 271 20.94 0.72 -12.21
CA ASP A 271 20.71 2.17 -12.11
C ASP A 271 21.98 2.92 -12.51
N THR A 272 21.87 3.79 -13.52
CA THR A 272 23.01 4.58 -14.03
C THR A 272 23.57 5.58 -13.02
N THR A 273 22.89 5.80 -11.89
CA THR A 273 23.29 6.67 -10.78
C THR A 273 23.98 5.91 -9.63
N ASP A 274 24.73 4.86 -9.99
CA ASP A 274 25.64 4.14 -9.10
C ASP A 274 24.90 3.32 -8.02
N HIS A 275 23.94 2.49 -8.45
CA HIS A 275 23.37 1.40 -7.64
C HIS A 275 22.90 0.26 -8.54
N VAL A 276 22.79 -0.95 -7.98
CA VAL A 276 22.30 -2.13 -8.68
C VAL A 276 21.53 -3.03 -7.72
N TRP A 277 20.57 -3.79 -8.24
CA TRP A 277 19.75 -4.74 -7.48
C TRP A 277 19.18 -5.83 -8.40
N ASN A 278 18.25 -6.65 -7.90
CA ASN A 278 17.62 -7.72 -8.68
C ASN A 278 16.10 -7.55 -8.79
N GLU A 279 15.49 -8.14 -9.82
CA GLU A 279 14.05 -8.40 -9.84
C GLU A 279 13.79 -9.89 -9.94
N VAL A 280 12.72 -10.38 -9.33
CA VAL A 280 12.30 -11.79 -9.42
C VAL A 280 10.87 -11.85 -9.93
N TYR A 281 10.61 -12.68 -10.94
CA TYR A 281 9.26 -12.93 -11.44
C TYR A 281 8.58 -13.99 -10.58
N LEU A 282 7.56 -13.61 -9.81
CA LEU A 282 6.79 -14.58 -9.02
C LEU A 282 5.62 -15.10 -9.85
N LYS A 283 5.59 -16.42 -10.07
CA LYS A 283 4.54 -17.07 -10.86
C LYS A 283 3.17 -16.92 -10.22
N LYS A 284 3.07 -16.98 -8.88
CA LYS A 284 1.79 -16.79 -8.17
C LYS A 284 1.24 -15.36 -8.29
N GLU A 285 2.12 -14.36 -8.28
CA GLU A 285 1.71 -12.95 -8.40
C GLU A 285 1.64 -12.45 -9.86
N GLN A 286 2.14 -13.23 -10.82
CA GLN A 286 2.19 -12.92 -12.25
C GLN A 286 2.87 -11.58 -12.57
N ARG A 287 3.89 -11.19 -11.78
CA ARG A 287 4.62 -9.92 -11.94
C ARG A 287 6.05 -10.00 -11.43
N TRP A 288 6.87 -9.05 -11.88
CA TRP A 288 8.20 -8.79 -11.35
C TRP A 288 8.13 -8.08 -10.00
N ILE A 289 8.94 -8.57 -9.06
CA ILE A 289 9.10 -8.05 -7.71
C ILE A 289 10.51 -7.47 -7.58
N HIS A 290 10.60 -6.25 -7.06
CA HIS A 290 11.87 -5.62 -6.70
C HIS A 290 12.54 -6.38 -5.53
N VAL A 291 13.84 -6.65 -5.64
CA VAL A 291 14.63 -7.34 -4.62
C VAL A 291 16.00 -6.68 -4.48
N ASP A 292 16.30 -6.13 -3.31
CA ASP A 292 17.61 -5.56 -2.99
C ASP A 292 18.30 -6.38 -1.89
N PRO A 293 19.32 -7.19 -2.23
CA PRO A 293 20.02 -8.02 -1.24
C PRO A 293 20.87 -7.20 -0.28
N CYS A 294 21.36 -6.02 -0.68
CA CYS A 294 22.15 -5.15 0.19
C CYS A 294 21.30 -4.62 1.34
N GLU A 295 20.04 -4.32 1.04
CA GLU A 295 19.10 -3.72 1.98
C GLU A 295 18.17 -4.76 2.62
N ASN A 296 18.30 -6.04 2.26
CA ASN A 296 17.37 -7.12 2.64
C ASN A 296 15.91 -6.67 2.51
N THR A 297 15.57 -6.20 1.31
CA THR A 297 14.27 -5.60 1.03
C THR A 297 13.64 -6.20 -0.22
N MET A 298 12.35 -6.46 -0.14
CA MET A 298 11.55 -6.99 -1.24
C MET A 298 10.29 -6.14 -1.45
N ASP A 299 9.89 -5.96 -2.71
CA ASP A 299 8.65 -5.31 -3.14
C ASP A 299 8.47 -3.85 -2.67
N ARG A 300 9.58 -3.12 -2.49
CA ARG A 300 9.63 -1.69 -2.14
C ARG A 300 10.34 -0.85 -3.21
N PRO A 301 9.80 -0.74 -4.44
CA PRO A 301 10.49 -0.09 -5.54
C PRO A 301 10.70 1.44 -5.36
N LEU A 302 9.94 2.10 -4.49
CA LEU A 302 10.14 3.53 -4.19
C LEU A 302 11.17 3.80 -3.09
N LEU A 303 11.84 2.76 -2.56
CA LEU A 303 12.90 2.89 -1.55
C LEU A 303 13.95 3.94 -1.97
N TYR A 304 14.37 3.89 -3.23
CA TYR A 304 15.45 4.74 -3.72
C TYR A 304 15.04 6.21 -3.89
N THR A 305 13.90 6.47 -4.55
CA THR A 305 13.46 7.84 -4.86
C THR A 305 12.78 8.50 -3.67
N ARG A 306 12.03 7.76 -2.85
CA ARG A 306 11.34 8.31 -1.67
C ARG A 306 12.15 8.18 -0.39
N GLY A 307 12.74 7.01 -0.14
CA GLY A 307 13.55 6.75 1.05
C GLY A 307 14.90 7.44 0.97
N TRP A 308 15.71 7.10 -0.03
CA TRP A 308 17.07 7.64 -0.18
C TRP A 308 17.12 9.01 -0.86
N LYS A 309 15.99 9.47 -1.40
CA LYS A 309 15.89 10.73 -2.17
C LYS A 309 16.85 10.76 -3.38
N LYS A 310 17.19 9.59 -3.93
CA LYS A 310 18.00 9.49 -5.15
C LYS A 310 17.22 10.01 -6.35
N GLN A 311 17.92 10.75 -7.22
CA GLN A 311 17.41 11.18 -8.52
C GLN A 311 17.77 10.13 -9.57
N LEU A 312 16.97 9.05 -9.64
CA LEU A 312 17.19 7.98 -10.62
C LEU A 312 16.98 8.49 -12.04
N LYS A 313 17.82 8.06 -12.99
CA LYS A 313 17.70 8.45 -14.41
C LYS A 313 17.27 7.30 -15.31
N TYR A 314 18.09 6.24 -15.39
CA TYR A 314 17.81 5.05 -16.18
C TYR A 314 18.01 3.81 -15.30
N CYS A 315 16.96 3.00 -15.17
CA CYS A 315 17.02 1.67 -14.57
C CYS A 315 16.79 0.63 -15.66
N ILE A 316 17.84 -0.09 -16.06
CA ILE A 316 17.79 -1.08 -17.13
C ILE A 316 17.89 -2.47 -16.51
N ALA A 317 16.88 -3.31 -16.74
CA ALA A 317 16.82 -4.67 -16.22
C ALA A 317 17.26 -5.69 -17.28
N TYR A 318 18.22 -6.54 -16.92
CA TYR A 318 18.79 -7.59 -17.76
C TYR A 318 18.26 -8.95 -17.30
N GLY A 319 17.28 -9.49 -18.03
CA GLY A 319 16.78 -10.85 -17.84
C GLY A 319 17.48 -11.84 -18.75
N HIS A 320 17.15 -13.12 -18.61
CA HIS A 320 17.68 -14.17 -19.50
C HIS A 320 17.30 -13.94 -20.96
N ASP A 321 16.02 -13.65 -21.21
CA ASP A 321 15.49 -13.55 -22.57
C ASP A 321 15.51 -12.13 -23.14
N HIS A 322 15.50 -11.10 -22.29
CA HIS A 322 15.36 -9.72 -22.74
C HIS A 322 15.90 -8.71 -21.72
N VAL A 323 16.20 -7.53 -22.24
CA VAL A 323 16.56 -6.29 -21.57
C VAL A 323 15.41 -5.29 -21.69
N THR A 324 15.01 -4.67 -20.58
CA THR A 324 13.89 -3.73 -20.52
C THR A 324 14.26 -2.50 -19.70
N ASP A 325 13.80 -1.33 -20.14
CA ASP A 325 13.79 -0.12 -19.31
C ASP A 325 12.67 -0.23 -18.26
N VAL A 326 13.06 -0.38 -16.99
CA VAL A 326 12.17 -0.52 -15.84
C VAL A 326 12.12 0.75 -14.99
N THR A 327 12.70 1.86 -15.46
CA THR A 327 12.80 3.14 -14.72
C THR A 327 11.48 3.55 -14.08
N TRP A 328 10.38 3.41 -14.81
CA TRP A 328 9.02 3.83 -14.40
C TRP A 328 8.51 3.13 -13.15
N ARG A 329 9.04 1.95 -12.81
CA ARG A 329 8.70 1.22 -11.57
C ARG A 329 9.27 1.90 -10.33
N TYR A 330 10.44 2.55 -10.47
CA TYR A 330 11.26 3.05 -9.36
C TYR A 330 11.13 4.56 -9.14
N VAL A 331 10.42 5.26 -10.03
CA VAL A 331 10.21 6.72 -9.96
C VAL A 331 8.75 7.06 -9.68
N PHE A 332 8.53 8.12 -8.92
CA PHE A 332 7.18 8.58 -8.57
C PHE A 332 6.55 9.46 -9.67
N ASP A 333 7.35 10.35 -10.27
CA ASP A 333 6.89 11.31 -11.28
C ASP A 333 7.66 11.09 -12.60
N SER A 334 7.09 10.24 -13.46
CA SER A 334 7.68 9.93 -14.77
C SER A 334 7.75 11.15 -15.69
N LYS A 335 6.80 12.09 -15.57
CA LYS A 335 6.72 13.28 -16.43
C LYS A 335 7.84 14.25 -16.10
N LYS A 336 8.07 14.51 -14.82
CA LYS A 336 9.20 15.33 -14.37
C LYS A 336 10.52 14.74 -14.87
N LEU A 337 10.69 13.43 -14.71
CA LEU A 337 11.91 12.74 -15.14
C LEU A 337 12.20 12.91 -16.64
N VAL A 338 11.18 12.67 -17.50
CA VAL A 338 11.31 12.79 -18.96
C VAL A 338 11.59 14.21 -19.40
N THR A 339 11.00 15.21 -18.72
CA THR A 339 11.12 16.61 -19.14
C THR A 339 12.38 17.30 -18.62
N GLN A 340 12.96 16.85 -17.50
CA GLN A 340 14.01 17.59 -16.79
C GLN A 340 15.30 16.81 -16.56
N GLU A 341 15.30 15.47 -16.54
CA GLU A 341 16.43 14.71 -15.96
C GLU A 341 17.03 13.62 -16.88
N ARG A 342 16.28 13.09 -17.86
CA ARG A 342 16.76 12.11 -18.86
C ARG A 342 17.19 12.78 -20.16
N ASN A 343 18.48 13.10 -20.30
CA ASN A 343 19.02 13.88 -21.42
C ASN A 343 20.24 13.28 -22.12
N GLU A 344 20.73 12.13 -21.66
CA GLU A 344 21.92 11.44 -22.15
C GLU A 344 21.70 10.68 -23.45
N VAL A 345 20.46 10.23 -23.70
CA VAL A 345 20.10 9.56 -24.96
C VAL A 345 18.65 9.85 -25.34
N ARG A 346 18.41 10.04 -26.63
CA ARG A 346 17.05 10.19 -27.15
C ARG A 346 16.26 8.90 -26.96
N GLN A 347 15.01 9.01 -26.51
CA GLN A 347 14.15 7.87 -26.21
C GLN A 347 14.02 6.88 -27.39
N GLY A 348 13.82 7.37 -28.62
CA GLY A 348 13.74 6.50 -29.80
C GLY A 348 15.04 5.76 -30.13
N VAL A 349 16.20 6.37 -29.83
CA VAL A 349 17.51 5.73 -30.00
C VAL A 349 17.70 4.62 -28.96
N LEU A 350 17.34 4.88 -27.69
CA LEU A 350 17.39 3.89 -26.62
C LEU A 350 16.45 2.70 -26.89
N GLU A 351 15.21 2.96 -27.31
CA GLU A 351 14.23 1.92 -27.65
C GLU A 351 14.70 1.05 -28.83
N ASN A 352 15.25 1.67 -29.87
CA ASN A 352 15.85 0.96 -31.00
C ASN A 352 17.06 0.11 -30.57
N PHE A 353 17.93 0.66 -29.73
CA PHE A 353 19.08 -0.07 -29.19
C PHE A 353 18.66 -1.29 -28.35
N LEU A 354 17.75 -1.10 -27.40
CA LEU A 354 17.21 -2.19 -26.58
C LEU A 354 16.45 -3.22 -27.43
N GLY A 355 15.71 -2.77 -28.46
CA GLY A 355 15.04 -3.65 -29.42
C GLY A 355 16.03 -4.57 -30.15
N LYS A 356 17.17 -4.04 -30.60
CA LYS A 356 18.24 -4.84 -31.22
C LYS A 356 18.91 -5.78 -30.23
N LEU A 357 19.13 -5.33 -28.99
CA LEU A 357 19.71 -6.16 -27.93
C LEU A 357 18.79 -7.34 -27.59
N ASN A 358 17.48 -7.09 -27.50
CA ASN A 358 16.45 -8.12 -27.32
C ASN A 358 16.37 -9.08 -28.49
N ALA A 359 16.44 -8.59 -29.73
CA ALA A 359 16.45 -9.45 -30.91
C ALA A 359 17.65 -10.42 -30.89
N ARG A 360 18.83 -9.94 -30.47
CA ARG A 360 20.03 -10.77 -30.28
C ARG A 360 19.83 -11.79 -29.16
N GLN A 361 19.27 -11.39 -28.02
CA GLN A 361 19.10 -12.24 -26.85
C GLN A 361 18.02 -13.31 -27.06
N MET A 362 16.97 -12.99 -27.82
CA MET A 362 15.85 -13.87 -28.15
C MET A 362 16.07 -14.74 -29.40
N ALA A 363 17.25 -14.68 -30.03
CA ALA A 363 17.52 -15.40 -31.28
C ALA A 363 17.32 -16.92 -31.16
N GLY A 364 17.60 -17.50 -29.97
CA GLY A 364 17.40 -18.93 -29.67
C GLY A 364 16.09 -19.27 -28.94
N ALA A 365 15.20 -18.31 -28.70
CA ALA A 365 13.97 -18.55 -27.94
C ALA A 365 12.87 -19.21 -28.80
N THR A 366 12.08 -20.10 -28.20
CA THR A 366 10.94 -20.75 -28.87
C THR A 366 9.81 -19.75 -29.13
N GLU A 367 9.01 -19.95 -30.18
CA GLU A 367 7.86 -19.08 -30.49
C GLU A 367 6.84 -18.99 -29.34
N GLU A 368 6.70 -20.07 -28.56
CA GLU A 368 5.88 -20.08 -27.35
C GLU A 368 6.43 -19.13 -26.28
N ARG A 369 7.73 -19.20 -25.99
CA ARG A 369 8.39 -18.28 -25.04
C ARG A 369 8.30 -16.84 -25.52
N LYS A 370 8.45 -16.58 -26.83
CA LYS A 370 8.28 -15.23 -27.40
C LYS A 370 6.87 -14.68 -27.16
N ARG A 371 5.83 -15.50 -27.38
CA ARG A 371 4.42 -15.12 -27.11
C ARG A 371 4.17 -14.86 -25.64
N GLU A 372 4.67 -15.73 -24.76
CA GLU A 372 4.54 -15.56 -23.31
C GLU A 372 5.17 -14.24 -22.85
N LEU A 373 6.40 -13.96 -23.27
CA LEU A 373 7.13 -12.74 -22.91
C LEU A 373 6.44 -11.48 -23.44
N ALA A 374 5.84 -11.54 -24.64
CA ALA A 374 5.06 -10.43 -25.18
C ALA A 374 3.85 -10.10 -24.29
N VAL A 375 3.10 -11.11 -23.82
CA VAL A 375 1.98 -10.93 -22.89
C VAL A 375 2.46 -10.35 -21.56
N ARG A 376 3.52 -10.94 -20.97
CA ARG A 376 4.10 -10.46 -19.71
C ARG A 376 4.54 -8.99 -19.82
N ARG A 377 5.10 -8.58 -20.95
CA ARG A 377 5.52 -7.19 -21.20
C ARG A 377 4.34 -6.22 -21.23
N VAL A 378 3.22 -6.60 -21.85
CA VAL A 378 2.00 -5.78 -21.83
C VAL A 378 1.46 -5.64 -20.41
N CYS A 379 1.40 -6.74 -19.65
CA CYS A 379 0.99 -6.71 -18.25
C CYS A 379 1.92 -5.86 -17.38
N GLU A 380 3.23 -5.93 -17.61
CA GLU A 380 4.25 -5.13 -16.91
C GLU A 380 4.05 -3.64 -17.14
N LEU A 381 3.88 -3.20 -18.40
CA LEU A 381 3.63 -1.81 -18.76
C LEU A 381 2.33 -1.29 -18.14
N MET A 382 1.24 -2.06 -18.25
CA MET A 382 -0.04 -1.71 -17.62
C MET A 382 0.07 -1.61 -16.09
N GLY A 383 0.79 -2.55 -15.47
CA GLY A 383 1.03 -2.56 -14.03
C GLY A 383 1.77 -1.31 -13.56
N MET A 384 2.82 -0.89 -14.28
CA MET A 384 3.54 0.35 -14.00
C MET A 384 2.63 1.57 -14.10
N MET A 385 1.82 1.70 -15.18
CA MET A 385 0.90 2.82 -15.37
C MET A 385 -0.17 2.91 -14.27
N VAL A 386 -0.76 1.77 -13.89
CA VAL A 386 -1.78 1.71 -12.82
C VAL A 386 -1.17 2.08 -11.47
N GLN A 387 0.03 1.58 -11.18
CA GLN A 387 0.71 1.87 -9.91
C GLN A 387 1.13 3.34 -9.83
N GLU A 388 1.63 3.93 -10.92
CA GLU A 388 1.93 5.35 -10.99
C GLU A 388 0.69 6.20 -10.72
N ALA A 389 -0.44 5.90 -11.39
CA ALA A 389 -1.70 6.61 -11.16
C ALA A 389 -2.21 6.47 -9.72
N LYS A 390 -2.01 5.30 -9.09
CA LYS A 390 -2.32 5.07 -7.67
C LYS A 390 -1.43 5.94 -6.77
N ASN A 391 -0.13 5.96 -7.02
CA ASN A 391 0.83 6.75 -6.25
C ASN A 391 0.49 8.25 -6.35
N GLN A 392 0.22 8.75 -7.56
CA GLN A 392 -0.18 10.15 -7.79
C GLN A 392 -1.46 10.53 -7.02
N ARG A 393 -2.44 9.62 -6.90
CA ARG A 393 -3.67 9.86 -6.10
C ARG A 393 -3.43 9.91 -4.60
N ILE A 394 -2.49 9.10 -4.08
CA ILE A 394 -2.12 9.10 -2.67
C ILE A 394 -1.41 10.42 -2.32
N GLY A 395 -0.57 10.90 -3.24
CA GLY A 395 0.22 12.12 -3.08
C GLY A 395 1.56 11.84 -2.39
N TRP A 396 2.60 12.58 -2.80
CA TRP A 396 4.00 12.39 -2.39
C TRP A 396 4.19 12.33 -0.86
N GLU A 397 3.52 13.22 -0.12
CA GLU A 397 3.67 13.31 1.34
C GLU A 397 3.09 12.11 2.10
N LYS A 398 2.08 11.44 1.54
CA LYS A 398 1.43 10.27 2.16
C LYS A 398 2.06 8.94 1.75
N LEU A 399 3.03 8.97 0.84
CA LEU A 399 3.84 7.82 0.45
C LEU A 399 5.08 7.78 1.35
N GLY A 400 5.11 6.85 2.30
CA GLY A 400 6.35 6.41 2.94
C GLY A 400 6.81 7.18 4.18
N GLU A 401 6.00 7.19 5.24
CA GLU A 401 6.53 7.42 6.60
C GLU A 401 7.49 6.26 7.05
N ASP A 402 7.54 5.15 6.29
CA ASP A 402 8.25 3.90 6.64
C ASP A 402 9.29 3.42 5.59
N MET A 403 9.64 4.23 4.60
CA MET A 403 10.55 3.81 3.51
C MET A 403 12.02 3.71 3.93
N GLY A 404 12.42 4.38 5.02
CA GLY A 404 13.76 4.30 5.60
C GLY A 404 14.88 4.93 4.76
N GLY A 405 16.07 5.04 5.35
CA GLY A 405 17.31 5.42 4.67
C GLY A 405 18.13 4.20 4.27
N ARG A 406 19.21 4.42 3.53
CA ARG A 406 20.17 3.37 3.17
C ARG A 406 20.80 2.79 4.43
N THR A 407 20.87 1.47 4.51
CA THR A 407 21.46 0.75 5.66
C THR A 407 22.93 0.41 5.44
N THR A 408 23.38 0.30 4.19
CA THR A 408 24.75 -0.07 3.81
C THR A 408 25.68 1.13 3.61
N GLY A 409 26.97 0.95 3.91
CA GLY A 409 28.00 1.99 3.82
C GLY A 409 28.14 2.85 5.08
N SER A 410 29.29 3.52 5.22
CA SER A 410 29.58 4.38 6.37
C SER A 410 28.54 5.50 6.53
N LYS A 411 28.30 5.92 7.78
CA LYS A 411 27.29 6.94 8.09
C LYS A 411 27.63 8.28 7.45
N GLU A 412 28.91 8.61 7.41
CA GLU A 412 29.47 9.80 6.78
C GLU A 412 29.19 9.79 5.26
N TRP A 413 29.44 8.66 4.60
CA TRP A 413 29.21 8.48 3.17
C TRP A 413 27.72 8.57 2.81
N ARG A 414 26.85 7.92 3.59
CA ARG A 414 25.39 8.02 3.42
C ARG A 414 24.88 9.43 3.65
N ARG A 415 25.41 10.15 4.64
CA ARG A 415 25.08 11.56 4.91
C ARG A 415 25.48 12.46 3.75
N ALA A 416 26.70 12.30 3.22
CA ALA A 416 27.20 13.10 2.11
C ALA A 416 26.32 12.96 0.86
N ARG A 417 25.70 11.79 0.67
CA ARG A 417 24.79 11.51 -0.44
C ARG A 417 23.31 11.83 -0.14
N GLY A 418 22.98 12.26 1.07
CA GLY A 418 21.60 12.53 1.49
C GLY A 418 20.74 11.28 1.67
N GLU A 419 21.34 10.08 1.72
CA GLU A 419 20.64 8.79 1.68
C GLU A 419 20.22 8.28 3.09
N LEU A 420 20.27 9.12 4.13
CA LEU A 420 19.92 8.74 5.51
C LEU A 420 18.41 8.60 5.77
N GLY A 421 17.56 8.98 4.82
CA GLY A 421 16.11 9.00 4.98
C GLY A 421 15.59 10.15 5.84
N ASP A 422 14.27 10.20 6.04
CA ASP A 422 13.60 11.25 6.81
C ASP A 422 13.81 11.14 8.34
N ASN A 423 14.35 10.00 8.81
CA ASN A 423 14.66 9.77 10.23
C ASN A 423 16.08 9.16 10.41
N PRO A 424 17.15 10.00 10.45
CA PRO A 424 18.56 9.59 10.34
C PRO A 424 19.14 8.78 11.52
N GLU A 425 18.36 8.59 12.59
CA GLU A 425 18.81 8.07 13.88
C GLU A 425 18.22 6.71 14.23
N ALA A 426 17.35 6.15 13.38
CA ALA A 426 16.85 4.80 13.55
C ALA A 426 17.91 3.77 13.09
N GLN A 427 18.89 3.49 13.96
CA GLN A 427 19.65 2.25 13.85
C GLN A 427 18.80 1.15 14.46
N VAL A 428 18.26 0.25 13.64
CA VAL A 428 17.63 -0.97 14.12
C VAL A 428 17.97 -2.11 13.17
N LEU A 429 18.23 -3.30 13.72
CA LEU A 429 17.67 -4.58 13.26
C LEU A 429 18.16 -5.72 14.19
N GLY A 430 17.70 -5.74 15.45
CA GLY A 430 17.65 -7.01 16.19
C GLY A 430 16.44 -7.85 15.72
N LYS A 431 16.48 -9.18 15.88
CA LYS A 431 15.28 -10.02 15.74
C LYS A 431 14.45 -9.95 17.03
N PRO A 432 13.10 -10.03 16.97
CA PRO A 432 12.30 -10.18 18.19
C PRO A 432 12.68 -11.46 18.94
N ILE A 433 12.83 -11.36 20.25
CA ILE A 433 13.10 -12.44 21.19
C ILE A 433 11.94 -13.45 21.13
N GLU A 434 12.28 -14.72 20.94
CA GLU A 434 11.34 -15.84 21.05
C GLU A 434 11.51 -16.55 22.39
N PHE A 435 10.40 -16.89 23.05
CA PHE A 435 10.43 -17.62 24.31
C PHE A 435 10.65 -19.11 24.07
N ARG A 436 11.62 -19.71 24.77
CA ARG A 436 11.76 -21.17 24.86
C ARG A 436 10.71 -21.74 25.81
N ILE A 437 9.82 -22.57 25.27
CA ILE A 437 8.79 -23.26 26.06
C ILE A 437 9.45 -24.39 26.85
N GLN A 438 9.48 -24.27 28.17
CA GLN A 438 9.85 -25.36 29.08
C GLN A 438 8.58 -26.16 29.39
N ASN A 439 8.68 -27.50 29.40
CA ASN A 439 7.52 -28.40 29.52
C ASN A 439 6.61 -28.08 30.72
N ASP A 440 5.29 -28.15 30.49
CA ASP A 440 4.17 -28.04 31.46
C ASP A 440 4.07 -26.78 32.36
N ALA A 441 4.80 -25.71 32.08
CA ALA A 441 4.62 -24.45 32.81
C ALA A 441 3.43 -23.62 32.29
N ASN A 442 2.55 -23.16 33.19
CA ASN A 442 1.45 -22.22 32.90
C ASN A 442 1.93 -20.79 32.53
N HIS A 443 3.25 -20.57 32.49
CA HIS A 443 3.86 -19.32 32.05
C HIS A 443 5.26 -19.56 31.48
N VAL A 444 5.74 -18.62 30.65
CA VAL A 444 7.15 -18.53 30.23
C VAL A 444 7.76 -17.24 30.76
N GLU A 445 9.07 -17.26 31.01
CA GLU A 445 9.79 -16.12 31.59
C GLU A 445 11.07 -15.83 30.82
N PHE A 446 11.32 -14.55 30.54
CA PHE A 446 12.58 -14.05 30.03
C PHE A 446 13.12 -12.99 30.99
N SER A 447 14.40 -13.08 31.35
CA SER A 447 15.02 -12.14 32.27
C SER A 447 16.41 -11.72 31.82
N TYR A 448 16.82 -10.53 32.27
CA TYR A 448 18.15 -9.96 32.10
C TYR A 448 18.73 -9.63 33.47
N ASP A 449 20.00 -9.97 33.68
CA ASP A 449 20.76 -9.69 34.89
C ASP A 449 21.92 -8.75 34.55
N VAL A 450 21.90 -7.54 35.10
CA VAL A 450 22.95 -6.55 34.83
C VAL A 450 24.28 -6.91 35.52
N ASN A 451 24.28 -7.61 36.65
CA ASN A 451 25.49 -8.01 37.35
C ASN A 451 26.25 -9.07 36.55
N ARG A 452 25.52 -10.09 36.08
CA ARG A 452 26.09 -11.17 35.24
C ARG A 452 26.28 -10.78 33.78
N ASP A 453 25.65 -9.67 33.36
CA ASP A 453 25.62 -9.19 31.98
C ASP A 453 25.13 -10.28 31.01
N SER A 454 24.03 -10.93 31.39
CA SER A 454 23.51 -12.10 30.69
C SER A 454 21.99 -12.17 30.72
N TYR A 455 21.42 -12.75 29.68
CA TYR A 455 19.99 -13.05 29.57
C TYR A 455 19.70 -14.51 29.91
N SER A 456 18.52 -14.83 30.45
CA SER A 456 18.19 -16.17 30.93
C SER A 456 18.06 -17.25 29.84
N GLN A 457 17.85 -16.86 28.58
CA GLN A 457 17.56 -17.79 27.48
C GLN A 457 18.62 -17.85 26.36
N THR A 458 19.76 -17.15 26.49
CA THR A 458 20.84 -17.18 25.49
C THR A 458 22.20 -17.43 26.13
N PRO A 459 23.11 -18.17 25.47
CA PRO A 459 24.50 -18.31 25.90
C PRO A 459 25.33 -17.04 25.65
N GLU A 460 24.86 -16.12 24.82
CA GLU A 460 25.57 -14.88 24.50
C GLU A 460 25.53 -13.90 25.68
N LYS A 461 26.71 -13.40 26.06
CA LYS A 461 26.88 -12.39 27.11
C LYS A 461 26.84 -10.99 26.53
N GLY A 462 26.46 -10.02 27.36
CA GLY A 462 26.40 -8.60 27.02
C GLY A 462 24.97 -8.10 26.91
N PHE A 463 24.71 -6.95 27.54
CA PHE A 463 23.39 -6.31 27.56
C PHE A 463 22.83 -5.99 26.18
N VAL A 464 23.65 -5.88 25.14
CA VAL A 464 23.18 -5.64 23.76
C VAL A 464 22.71 -6.91 23.04
N ALA A 465 23.09 -8.10 23.52
CA ALA A 465 22.95 -9.37 22.78
C ALA A 465 21.50 -9.73 22.40
N GLN A 466 20.51 -9.26 23.15
CA GLN A 466 19.08 -9.52 22.89
C GLN A 466 18.27 -8.24 22.71
N THR A 467 18.93 -7.09 22.52
CA THR A 467 18.23 -5.83 22.26
C THR A 467 17.80 -5.74 20.82
N PHE A 468 16.60 -5.19 20.58
CA PHE A 468 16.13 -4.89 19.24
C PHE A 468 16.77 -3.61 18.70
N GLU A 469 16.93 -2.62 19.58
CA GLU A 469 17.61 -1.35 19.33
C GLU A 469 18.42 -0.96 20.56
N CYS A 470 19.64 -0.47 20.38
CA CYS A 470 20.45 0.06 21.48
C CYS A 470 21.35 1.17 20.95
N ASN A 471 21.08 2.41 21.37
CA ASN A 471 21.74 3.63 20.90
C ASN A 471 22.22 4.45 22.09
N ASN A 472 23.52 4.77 22.11
CA ASN A 472 24.16 5.61 23.13
C ASN A 472 23.95 5.11 24.58
N ILE A 473 23.90 3.79 24.79
CA ILE A 473 23.77 3.16 26.11
C ILE A 473 25.03 2.36 26.39
N GLN A 474 25.54 2.47 27.62
CA GLN A 474 26.67 1.70 28.12
C GLN A 474 26.32 1.02 29.45
N ARG A 475 27.00 -0.09 29.74
CA ARG A 475 26.98 -0.73 31.06
C ARG A 475 28.17 -0.23 31.87
N LYS A 476 27.92 0.32 33.06
CA LYS A 476 28.96 0.88 33.95
C LYS A 476 29.09 0.04 35.22
N VAL A 477 30.33 -0.24 35.60
CA VAL A 477 30.70 -0.94 36.83
C VAL A 477 31.53 0.02 37.66
N GLU A 478 30.98 0.47 38.78
CA GLU A 478 31.64 1.34 39.74
C GLU A 478 32.26 0.49 40.85
N ASN A 479 33.59 0.46 40.92
CA ASN A 479 34.30 -0.33 41.93
C ASN A 479 34.29 0.36 43.31
N ASP A 480 34.31 1.70 43.35
CA ASP A 480 34.33 2.47 44.60
C ASP A 480 33.01 2.36 45.38
N TRP A 481 31.89 2.42 44.64
CA TRP A 481 30.54 2.32 45.18
C TRP A 481 29.97 0.90 45.11
N LYS A 482 30.74 -0.05 44.58
CA LYS A 482 30.32 -1.44 44.32
C LYS A 482 28.97 -1.54 43.60
N MET A 483 28.77 -0.75 42.54
CA MET A 483 27.48 -0.66 41.85
C MET A 483 27.61 -0.99 40.37
N VAL A 484 26.55 -1.58 39.81
CA VAL A 484 26.44 -1.92 38.39
C VAL A 484 25.11 -1.41 37.85
N TYR A 485 25.12 -0.75 36.68
CA TYR A 485 23.92 -0.21 36.05
C TYR A 485 24.11 0.05 34.55
N LEU A 486 23.01 0.26 33.83
CA LEU A 486 22.99 0.81 32.47
C LEU A 486 22.76 2.32 32.53
N CYS A 487 23.52 3.07 31.74
CA CYS A 487 23.40 4.52 31.62
C CYS A 487 23.70 4.97 30.19
N ARG A 488 23.55 6.26 29.92
CA ARG A 488 23.98 6.82 28.63
C ARG A 488 25.49 6.79 28.50
N GLU A 489 25.97 6.64 27.27
CA GLU A 489 27.37 6.86 26.93
C GLU A 489 27.83 8.27 27.32
N ASP A 490 29.11 8.38 27.70
CA ASP A 490 29.68 9.64 28.16
C ASP A 490 29.59 10.72 27.04
N GLY A 491 29.11 11.91 27.41
CA GLY A 491 28.94 13.04 26.47
C GLY A 491 27.69 13.00 25.58
N LYS A 492 26.83 11.98 25.69
CA LYS A 492 25.58 11.89 24.91
C LYS A 492 24.40 12.53 25.64
N LYS A 493 23.58 13.30 24.91
CA LYS A 493 22.39 13.98 25.46
C LYS A 493 21.26 13.00 25.80
N GLU A 494 21.13 11.92 25.04
CA GLU A 494 20.10 10.90 25.23
C GLU A 494 20.63 9.52 24.82
N GLY A 495 20.01 8.48 25.38
CA GLY A 495 20.24 7.10 24.97
C GLY A 495 18.94 6.31 24.99
N ASN A 496 18.85 5.33 24.09
CA ASN A 496 17.67 4.50 23.87
C ASN A 496 18.07 3.02 23.85
N ILE A 497 17.30 2.18 24.52
CA ILE A 497 17.43 0.72 24.44
C ILE A 497 16.04 0.10 24.35
N SER A 498 15.87 -0.90 23.48
CA SER A 498 14.59 -1.61 23.34
C SER A 498 14.74 -3.12 23.20
N TRP A 499 13.72 -3.82 23.67
CA TRP A 499 13.57 -5.28 23.55
C TRP A 499 12.22 -5.57 22.90
N HIS A 500 12.22 -6.43 21.89
CA HIS A 500 11.00 -6.86 21.22
C HIS A 500 10.80 -8.35 21.49
N PHE A 501 9.61 -8.76 21.92
CA PHE A 501 9.26 -10.14 22.26
C PHE A 501 8.15 -10.63 21.34
N ASN A 502 8.37 -11.74 20.64
CA ASN A 502 7.36 -12.34 19.79
C ASN A 502 6.47 -13.30 20.61
N LEU A 503 5.24 -12.89 20.87
CA LEU A 503 4.28 -13.69 21.64
C LEU A 503 3.48 -14.68 20.79
N ALA A 504 3.52 -14.57 19.46
CA ALA A 504 2.72 -15.40 18.56
C ALA A 504 3.01 -16.91 18.66
N PRO A 505 4.28 -17.37 18.74
CA PRO A 505 4.59 -18.79 18.81
C PRO A 505 4.01 -19.50 20.04
N LEU A 506 3.84 -18.78 21.15
CA LEU A 506 3.36 -19.33 22.43
C LEU A 506 1.94 -19.90 22.39
N VAL A 507 1.14 -19.49 21.40
CA VAL A 507 -0.25 -19.95 21.22
C VAL A 507 -0.50 -20.59 19.84
N ALA A 508 0.54 -20.70 19.01
CA ALA A 508 0.41 -21.13 17.61
C ALA A 508 0.14 -22.64 17.46
N THR A 509 0.57 -23.46 18.42
CA THR A 509 0.49 -24.92 18.36
C THR A 509 -0.80 -25.50 18.96
N ASP A 510 -1.50 -24.74 19.80
CA ASP A 510 -2.75 -25.16 20.44
C ASP A 510 -3.79 -24.04 20.35
N SER A 511 -4.75 -24.20 19.44
CA SER A 511 -5.86 -23.27 19.20
C SER A 511 -6.75 -22.97 20.42
N LYS A 512 -6.58 -23.69 21.54
CA LYS A 512 -7.29 -23.47 22.81
C LYS A 512 -6.48 -22.68 23.84
N LYS A 513 -5.17 -22.46 23.64
CA LYS A 513 -4.32 -21.69 24.55
C LYS A 513 -4.40 -20.20 24.19
N THR A 514 -4.63 -19.36 25.18
CA THR A 514 -4.55 -17.89 25.05
C THR A 514 -3.55 -17.34 26.06
N ILE A 515 -2.97 -16.18 25.76
CA ILE A 515 -2.16 -15.44 26.72
C ILE A 515 -3.13 -14.74 27.68
N GLU A 516 -3.10 -15.11 28.96
CA GLU A 516 -3.93 -14.54 30.01
C GLU A 516 -3.42 -13.15 30.40
N LYS A 517 -2.12 -13.04 30.67
CA LYS A 517 -1.48 -11.79 31.04
C LYS A 517 0.02 -11.79 30.76
N VAL A 518 0.58 -10.61 30.60
CA VAL A 518 2.03 -10.36 30.55
C VAL A 518 2.41 -9.48 31.72
N GLU A 519 3.38 -9.90 32.52
CA GLU A 519 3.94 -9.13 33.62
C GLU A 519 5.36 -8.68 33.25
N ILE A 520 5.60 -7.38 33.34
CA ILE A 520 6.89 -6.75 33.12
C ILE A 520 7.36 -6.15 34.43
N ARG A 521 8.57 -6.52 34.85
CA ARG A 521 9.25 -5.95 36.02
C ARG A 521 10.62 -5.42 35.60
N MET A 522 10.90 -4.18 36.00
CA MET A 522 12.18 -3.50 35.77
C MET A 522 12.70 -2.95 37.09
N ALA A 523 13.70 -3.61 37.67
CA ALA A 523 14.29 -3.23 38.94
C ALA A 523 15.35 -2.12 38.79
N GLY A 524 15.78 -1.51 39.90
CA GLY A 524 16.95 -0.62 39.90
C GLY A 524 16.82 0.68 39.10
N ILE A 525 15.61 1.16 38.81
CA ILE A 525 15.40 2.47 38.17
C ILE A 525 15.78 3.57 39.17
N ARG A 526 16.78 4.40 38.85
CA ARG A 526 17.23 5.53 39.69
C ARG A 526 17.41 6.80 38.86
N LYS A 527 16.81 7.88 39.35
CA LYS A 527 16.95 9.23 38.81
C LYS A 527 17.62 10.08 39.87
N PHE A 528 18.63 10.84 39.47
CA PHE A 528 19.29 11.85 40.30
C PHE A 528 19.16 13.21 39.63
N GLU A 529 19.07 14.25 40.44
CA GLU A 529 18.93 15.64 39.96
C GLU A 529 17.83 15.81 38.90
N ASN A 530 18.17 16.33 37.72
CA ASN A 530 17.29 16.56 36.57
C ASN A 530 17.30 15.39 35.55
N GLY A 531 17.81 14.21 35.93
CA GLY A 531 17.80 13.01 35.08
C GLY A 531 16.39 12.46 34.86
N ASN A 532 16.13 11.97 33.64
CA ASN A 532 14.85 11.39 33.26
C ASN A 532 15.03 10.00 32.64
N ILE A 533 14.08 9.13 32.96
CA ILE A 533 13.94 7.77 32.45
C ILE A 533 12.48 7.62 32.04
N LEU A 534 12.27 7.35 30.76
CA LEU A 534 10.97 7.06 30.17
C LEU A 534 10.97 5.63 29.67
N ILE A 535 10.06 4.81 30.19
CA ILE A 535 9.92 3.41 29.82
C ILE A 535 8.53 3.22 29.23
N ILE A 536 8.46 2.67 28.02
CA ILE A 536 7.21 2.44 27.28
C ILE A 536 7.15 0.98 26.85
N ALA A 537 6.05 0.30 27.18
CA ALA A 537 5.71 -1.01 26.65
C ALA A 537 4.59 -0.87 25.62
N CYS A 538 4.84 -1.27 24.37
CA CYS A 538 3.86 -1.28 23.28
C CYS A 538 3.53 -2.70 22.85
N LEU A 539 2.24 -2.99 22.65
CA LEU A 539 1.76 -4.24 22.09
C LEU A 539 0.87 -3.92 20.89
N GLY A 540 1.41 -4.12 19.69
CA GLY A 540 0.87 -3.54 18.46
C GLY A 540 0.84 -2.01 18.53
N ASP A 541 -0.32 -1.41 18.25
CA ASP A 541 -0.53 0.06 18.29
C ASP A 541 -0.84 0.61 19.70
N THR A 542 -0.91 -0.25 20.73
CA THR A 542 -1.25 0.17 22.11
C THR A 542 0.02 0.29 22.94
N CYS A 543 0.38 1.52 23.35
CA CYS A 543 1.55 1.79 24.18
C CYS A 543 1.15 2.23 25.60
N MET A 544 1.89 1.76 26.60
CA MET A 544 1.70 2.07 28.02
C MET A 544 3.02 2.48 28.63
N ARG A 545 3.00 3.52 29.46
CA ARG A 545 4.18 3.94 30.22
C ARG A 545 4.35 3.03 31.43
N ILE A 546 5.54 2.45 31.61
CA ILE A 546 5.88 1.73 32.85
C ILE A 546 6.14 2.77 33.95
N PRO A 547 5.46 2.67 35.10
CA PRO A 547 5.63 3.61 36.21
C PRO A 547 7.05 3.53 36.80
N ALA A 548 7.44 4.53 37.61
CA ALA A 548 8.74 4.55 38.27
C ALA A 548 8.97 3.37 39.24
N SER A 549 7.90 2.69 39.67
CA SER A 549 7.97 1.43 40.43
C SER A 549 8.49 0.25 39.61
N GLY A 550 8.54 0.37 38.28
CA GLY A 550 9.12 -0.63 37.38
C GLY A 550 8.18 -1.80 37.02
N ASN A 551 6.96 -1.83 37.56
CA ASN A 551 6.02 -2.94 37.36
C ASN A 551 4.87 -2.54 36.43
N LEU A 552 4.55 -3.40 35.46
CA LEU A 552 3.40 -3.26 34.57
C LEU A 552 2.80 -4.64 34.27
N THR A 553 1.49 -4.79 34.46
CA THR A 553 0.75 -5.98 34.08
C THR A 553 -0.21 -5.64 32.94
N ILE A 554 -0.17 -6.46 31.88
CA ILE A 554 -1.01 -6.35 30.70
C ILE A 554 -1.94 -7.56 30.67
N GLU A 555 -3.22 -7.34 30.89
CA GLU A 555 -4.26 -8.38 30.87
C GLU A 555 -4.79 -8.62 29.45
N ASP A 556 -5.07 -9.88 29.11
CA ASP A 556 -5.57 -10.37 27.82
C ASP A 556 -4.80 -9.80 26.60
N PRO A 557 -3.45 -9.85 26.57
CA PRO A 557 -2.69 -9.29 25.46
C PRO A 557 -2.89 -10.13 24.20
N LYS A 558 -2.92 -9.45 23.05
CA LYS A 558 -2.90 -10.16 21.77
C LYS A 558 -1.56 -10.90 21.59
N PRO A 559 -1.54 -12.03 20.87
CA PRO A 559 -0.31 -12.75 20.53
C PRO A 559 0.43 -12.03 19.38
N GLU A 560 0.86 -10.80 19.64
CA GLU A 560 1.62 -9.91 18.73
C GLU A 560 2.99 -9.59 19.37
N VAL A 561 3.80 -8.73 18.73
CA VAL A 561 5.12 -8.35 19.28
C VAL A 561 4.94 -7.34 20.43
N LEU A 562 5.44 -7.68 21.62
CA LEU A 562 5.59 -6.77 22.75
C LEU A 562 6.92 -6.03 22.62
N LYS A 563 6.90 -4.70 22.59
CA LYS A 563 8.06 -3.83 22.50
C LYS A 563 8.25 -3.10 23.82
N ILE A 564 9.39 -3.23 24.46
CA ILE A 564 9.76 -2.46 25.66
C ILE A 564 10.88 -1.52 25.26
N THR A 565 10.65 -0.21 25.35
CA THR A 565 11.60 0.84 24.97
C THR A 565 11.92 1.71 26.19
N VAL A 566 13.20 1.96 26.43
CA VAL A 566 13.69 2.82 27.52
C VAL A 566 14.50 3.96 26.94
N THR A 567 14.11 5.18 27.26
CA THR A 567 14.85 6.40 26.93
C THR A 567 15.42 7.02 28.20
N LEU A 568 16.73 7.25 28.21
CA LEU A 568 17.46 7.97 29.26
C LEU A 568 17.77 9.38 28.75
N SER A 569 17.50 10.41 29.53
CA SER A 569 17.78 11.83 29.20
C SER A 569 18.01 12.70 30.46
N GLY A 570 18.31 13.99 30.33
CA GLY A 570 18.56 14.93 31.47
C GLY A 570 20.03 15.01 31.94
N GLY A 571 20.35 15.81 32.95
CA GLY A 571 21.74 16.04 33.43
C GLY A 571 22.47 17.20 32.76
N GLU A 572 23.22 17.98 33.54
CA GLU A 572 24.14 19.03 33.07
C GLU A 572 25.56 18.70 33.57
N SER A 573 26.59 18.86 32.72
CA SER A 573 28.02 18.50 32.92
C SER A 573 28.49 17.15 32.34
N ASN A 574 29.81 16.90 32.42
CA ASN A 574 30.48 15.68 31.98
C ASN A 574 30.08 14.42 32.79
N GLN A 575 29.36 14.58 33.91
CA GLN A 575 28.86 13.47 34.73
C GLN A 575 27.36 13.17 34.51
N ALA A 576 26.70 13.83 33.54
CA ALA A 576 25.28 13.67 33.25
C ALA A 576 24.84 12.21 33.00
N PHE A 577 25.75 11.33 32.58
CA PHE A 577 25.47 9.90 32.45
C PHE A 577 24.99 9.26 33.77
N GLN A 578 25.41 9.78 34.94
CA GLN A 578 25.03 9.25 36.25
C GLN A 578 23.60 9.62 36.67
N HIS A 579 22.96 10.60 36.02
CA HIS A 579 21.70 11.17 36.51
C HIS A 579 20.48 10.29 36.16
N ALA A 580 20.62 9.38 35.21
CA ALA A 580 19.59 8.45 34.77
C ALA A 580 20.20 7.04 34.66
N GLN A 581 19.91 6.19 35.65
CA GLN A 581 20.47 4.84 35.76
C GLN A 581 19.36 3.79 35.74
N LEU A 582 19.51 2.81 34.86
CA LEU A 582 18.61 1.68 34.69
C LEU A 582 19.27 0.42 35.28
N PHE A 583 18.50 -0.39 36.00
CA PHE A 583 18.97 -1.63 36.63
C PHE A 583 20.07 -1.45 37.70
N ARG A 584 20.17 -0.30 38.38
CA ARG A 584 21.18 -0.10 39.44
C ARG A 584 21.04 -1.13 40.56
N THR A 585 22.12 -1.86 40.80
CA THR A 585 22.25 -2.91 41.84
C THR A 585 23.68 -2.99 42.40
N GLU A 586 23.84 -3.62 43.56
CA GLU A 586 25.14 -3.85 44.20
C GLU A 586 25.89 -5.03 43.57
N LYS A 587 27.22 -4.93 43.51
CA LYS A 587 28.13 -5.83 42.77
C LYS A 587 28.30 -7.22 43.42
N ASP A 588 27.88 -7.42 44.66
CA ASP A 588 28.18 -8.62 45.48
C ASP A 588 26.94 -9.39 46.00
N ASP A 589 25.72 -9.03 45.61
CA ASP A 589 24.50 -9.73 46.06
C ASP A 589 24.26 -10.99 45.19
N VAL A 590 25.11 -12.01 45.38
CA VAL A 590 25.08 -13.28 44.61
C VAL A 590 24.09 -14.29 45.21
N ALA A 591 23.49 -13.98 46.37
CA ALA A 591 22.64 -14.90 47.13
C ALA A 591 21.20 -15.02 46.58
N GLU A 592 20.70 -14.02 45.85
CA GLU A 592 19.45 -14.08 45.09
C GLU A 592 19.71 -13.51 43.70
N ALA A 593 19.24 -14.18 42.63
CA ALA A 593 19.35 -13.64 41.28
C ALA A 593 18.65 -12.26 41.24
N THR A 594 19.43 -11.18 41.09
CA THR A 594 18.87 -9.83 40.94
C THR A 594 18.33 -9.69 39.52
N GLU A 595 17.13 -10.24 39.27
CA GLU A 595 16.48 -10.18 37.97
C GLU A 595 16.17 -8.72 37.63
N SER A 596 17.06 -8.10 36.85
CA SER A 596 17.06 -6.67 36.57
C SER A 596 15.88 -6.29 35.67
N MET A 597 15.62 -7.11 34.66
CA MET A 597 14.40 -7.09 33.88
C MET A 597 13.79 -8.49 33.90
N VAL A 598 12.47 -8.59 34.06
CA VAL A 598 11.71 -9.84 33.95
C VAL A 598 10.47 -9.58 33.10
N VAL A 599 10.24 -10.46 32.13
CA VAL A 599 9.02 -10.51 31.33
C VAL A 599 8.42 -11.92 31.47
N ARG A 600 7.31 -12.02 32.19
CA ARG A 600 6.53 -13.26 32.35
C ARG A 600 5.28 -13.23 31.47
N VAL A 601 5.01 -14.32 30.77
CA VAL A 601 3.84 -14.48 29.91
C VAL A 601 3.05 -15.68 30.40
N TYR A 602 1.86 -15.45 30.96
CA TYR A 602 0.99 -16.50 31.48
C TYR A 602 0.04 -16.98 30.40
N MET A 603 -0.08 -18.31 30.25
CA MET A 603 -0.92 -18.96 29.26
C MET A 603 -1.98 -19.81 29.97
N ASN A 604 -3.22 -19.72 29.51
CA ASN A 604 -4.33 -20.46 30.12
C ASN A 604 -4.97 -21.42 29.12
N SER A 605 -5.27 -22.64 29.58
CA SER A 605 -6.19 -23.55 28.91
C SER A 605 -7.49 -23.51 29.71
N THR A 606 -8.54 -22.99 29.08
CA THR A 606 -9.88 -22.74 29.66
C THR A 606 -10.04 -21.48 30.52
N LYS A 607 -10.39 -20.37 29.84
CA LYS A 607 -11.37 -19.40 30.34
C LYS A 607 -12.10 -18.77 29.16
N ILE A 608 -13.42 -18.70 29.28
CA ILE A 608 -14.34 -18.02 28.35
C ILE A 608 -13.89 -16.55 28.20
N PRO A 609 -13.41 -16.09 27.04
CA PRO A 609 -12.79 -14.76 26.95
C PRO A 609 -13.82 -13.63 26.90
N LYS A 610 -13.51 -12.54 27.61
CA LYS A 610 -14.25 -11.27 27.62
C LYS A 610 -14.26 -10.60 26.22
N THR A 611 -15.27 -9.75 26.03
CA THR A 611 -15.72 -9.17 24.74
C THR A 611 -14.62 -8.43 23.94
N PRO A 612 -14.41 -8.70 22.63
CA PRO A 612 -13.31 -8.12 21.83
C PRO A 612 -13.33 -6.58 21.65
N LYS A 613 -12.17 -5.92 21.45
CA LYS A 613 -12.03 -4.45 21.20
C LYS A 613 -12.95 -3.90 20.09
N LEU A 614 -13.24 -4.67 19.04
CA LEU A 614 -14.16 -4.29 17.95
C LEU A 614 -15.61 -4.11 18.45
N TYR A 615 -16.01 -4.88 19.46
CA TYR A 615 -17.31 -4.76 20.12
C TYR A 615 -17.42 -3.49 20.96
N LYS A 616 -16.32 -3.01 21.55
CA LYS A 616 -16.30 -1.72 22.25
C LYS A 616 -16.49 -0.56 21.27
N LEU A 617 -15.88 -0.61 20.08
CA LEU A 617 -16.09 0.40 19.02
C LEU A 617 -17.53 0.37 18.47
N LEU A 618 -18.08 -0.81 18.20
CA LEU A 618 -19.47 -0.97 17.75
C LEU A 618 -20.49 -0.53 18.82
N ASN A 619 -20.21 -0.78 20.09
CA ASN A 619 -21.04 -0.32 21.21
C ASN A 619 -20.93 1.20 21.41
N TRP A 620 -19.75 1.79 21.20
CA TRP A 620 -19.56 3.24 21.18
C TRP A 620 -20.30 3.88 19.99
N GLU A 621 -20.14 3.35 18.77
CA GLU A 621 -20.86 3.81 17.58
C GLU A 621 -22.37 3.71 17.77
N LYS A 622 -22.87 2.63 18.39
CA LYS A 622 -24.28 2.46 18.73
C LYS A 622 -24.76 3.57 19.68
N ARG A 623 -24.02 3.83 20.78
CA ARG A 623 -24.34 4.89 21.75
C ARG A 623 -24.31 6.28 21.12
N GLU A 624 -23.31 6.57 20.30
CA GLU A 624 -23.16 7.87 19.65
C GLU A 624 -24.18 8.07 18.52
N SER A 625 -24.53 7.00 17.81
CA SER A 625 -25.65 6.94 16.86
C SER A 625 -26.98 7.25 17.53
N GLU A 626 -27.29 6.59 18.66
CA GLU A 626 -28.53 6.81 19.41
C GLU A 626 -28.65 8.25 19.91
N LYS A 627 -27.55 8.87 20.35
CA LYS A 627 -27.53 10.30 20.71
C LYS A 627 -27.86 11.20 19.51
N ARG A 628 -27.25 10.96 18.35
CA ARG A 628 -27.50 11.76 17.13
C ARG A 628 -28.93 11.61 16.65
N LEU A 629 -29.46 10.39 16.63
CA LEU A 629 -30.83 10.11 16.18
C LEU A 629 -31.91 10.79 17.04
N ASN A 630 -31.55 11.20 18.26
CA ASN A 630 -32.45 11.89 19.18
C ASN A 630 -32.22 13.41 19.27
N LYS A 631 -31.20 13.96 18.59
CA LYS A 631 -30.89 15.40 18.54
C LYS A 631 -31.37 16.03 17.23
N ILE A 632 -32.68 16.25 17.12
CA ILE A 632 -33.37 16.49 15.84
C ILE A 632 -33.51 17.96 15.41
N ASP A 633 -32.96 18.93 16.15
CA ASP A 633 -33.19 20.37 15.89
C ASP A 633 -32.77 20.78 14.47
N ASP A 634 -31.59 20.34 14.03
CA ASP A 634 -31.13 20.58 12.66
C ASP A 634 -32.03 19.90 11.61
N LEU A 635 -32.55 18.71 11.92
CA LEU A 635 -33.40 17.96 11.01
C LEU A 635 -34.75 18.65 10.84
N ILE A 636 -35.31 19.16 11.94
CA ILE A 636 -36.51 19.97 11.94
C ILE A 636 -36.25 21.21 11.09
N ARG A 637 -35.22 22.02 11.43
CA ARG A 637 -34.92 23.30 10.76
C ARG A 637 -34.85 23.17 9.24
N VAL A 638 -34.17 22.14 8.73
CA VAL A 638 -33.99 21.93 7.28
C VAL A 638 -35.27 21.45 6.57
N ASN A 639 -36.22 20.89 7.31
CA ASN A 639 -37.48 20.33 6.77
C ASN A 639 -38.73 21.11 7.21
N LEU A 640 -38.57 22.38 7.61
CA LEU A 640 -39.69 23.31 7.88
C LEU A 640 -40.22 24.01 6.61
N ASN A 641 -39.67 23.68 5.44
CA ASN A 641 -40.10 24.25 4.15
C ASN A 641 -41.61 24.06 3.92
N VAL A 642 -42.29 25.05 3.34
CA VAL A 642 -43.67 24.87 2.90
C VAL A 642 -43.66 23.85 1.75
N LEU A 643 -44.45 22.79 1.88
CA LEU A 643 -44.50 21.73 0.87
C LEU A 643 -45.48 22.11 -0.25
N PRO A 644 -45.16 21.79 -1.52
CA PRO A 644 -46.09 21.96 -2.62
C PRO A 644 -47.41 21.22 -2.34
N ARG A 645 -48.52 21.78 -2.83
CA ARG A 645 -49.78 21.05 -2.89
C ARG A 645 -49.69 19.99 -3.99
N ARG A 646 -50.32 18.84 -3.74
CA ARG A 646 -50.51 17.80 -4.74
C ARG A 646 -51.33 18.35 -5.91
N LYS A 647 -50.91 18.07 -7.14
CA LYS A 647 -51.57 18.58 -8.36
C LYS A 647 -52.77 17.74 -8.81
N SER A 648 -52.79 16.46 -8.44
CA SER A 648 -53.79 15.47 -8.86
C SER A 648 -54.59 14.98 -7.67
N ASN A 649 -55.89 14.68 -7.87
CA ASN A 649 -56.78 14.10 -6.86
C ASN A 649 -56.96 12.58 -7.01
N LEU A 650 -56.17 11.94 -7.87
CA LEU A 650 -56.29 10.50 -8.15
C LEU A 650 -55.86 9.64 -6.97
N SER A 651 -56.42 8.45 -6.83
CA SER A 651 -55.87 7.43 -5.93
C SER A 651 -54.50 6.93 -6.40
N ALA A 652 -53.77 6.21 -5.54
CA ALA A 652 -52.48 5.62 -5.91
C ALA A 652 -52.59 4.65 -7.10
N VAL A 653 -53.69 3.89 -7.18
CA VAL A 653 -53.94 2.97 -8.29
C VAL A 653 -54.19 3.76 -9.57
N GLU A 654 -55.16 4.68 -9.56
CA GLU A 654 -55.50 5.50 -10.74
C GLU A 654 -54.32 6.31 -11.25
N LEU A 655 -53.46 6.82 -10.36
CA LEU A 655 -52.25 7.54 -10.73
C LEU A 655 -51.26 6.65 -11.47
N CYS A 656 -51.01 5.43 -10.97
CA CYS A 656 -49.97 4.56 -11.54
C CYS A 656 -50.45 3.68 -12.70
N THR A 657 -51.76 3.61 -12.97
CA THR A 657 -52.33 2.92 -14.13
C THR A 657 -52.56 3.84 -15.34
N GLN A 658 -52.24 5.13 -15.23
CA GLN A 658 -52.28 6.05 -16.37
C GLN A 658 -51.34 5.62 -17.49
N ASN A 659 -51.62 6.10 -18.71
CA ASN A 659 -50.73 5.93 -19.86
C ASN A 659 -50.36 7.31 -20.44
N PRO A 660 -49.09 7.76 -20.34
CA PRO A 660 -47.97 7.08 -19.70
C PRO A 660 -48.07 7.10 -18.16
N SER A 661 -47.62 6.02 -17.51
CA SER A 661 -47.63 5.95 -16.05
C SER A 661 -46.52 6.83 -15.47
N PRO A 662 -46.83 7.71 -14.49
CA PRO A 662 -45.83 8.51 -13.80
C PRO A 662 -45.06 7.73 -12.72
N CYS A 663 -45.39 6.44 -12.52
CA CYS A 663 -44.79 5.58 -11.51
C CYS A 663 -43.70 4.70 -12.14
N LEU A 664 -42.62 4.46 -11.39
CA LEU A 664 -41.50 3.64 -11.88
C LEU A 664 -41.97 2.20 -12.15
N PRO A 665 -41.53 1.56 -13.24
CA PRO A 665 -41.90 0.19 -13.56
C PRO A 665 -41.35 -0.81 -12.52
N GLY A 666 -42.10 -1.87 -12.26
CA GLY A 666 -41.64 -3.01 -11.47
C GLY A 666 -40.60 -3.86 -12.19
N LEU A 667 -39.90 -4.72 -11.43
CA LEU A 667 -39.05 -5.79 -11.97
C LEU A 667 -37.97 -5.34 -12.98
N LYS A 668 -37.24 -4.25 -12.71
CA LYS A 668 -36.02 -3.90 -13.46
C LYS A 668 -34.79 -4.62 -12.89
N ASP A 669 -33.75 -4.83 -13.70
CA ASP A 669 -32.53 -5.46 -13.21
C ASP A 669 -31.48 -4.43 -12.77
N PHE A 670 -31.34 -4.25 -11.45
CA PHE A 670 -30.38 -3.28 -10.88
C PHE A 670 -29.18 -3.97 -10.23
N GLU A 671 -29.44 -4.73 -9.16
CA GLU A 671 -28.37 -5.35 -8.36
C GLU A 671 -28.90 -6.57 -7.61
N GLY A 672 -28.21 -7.70 -7.76
CA GLY A 672 -28.39 -8.86 -6.90
C GLY A 672 -27.27 -9.02 -5.88
N GLU A 673 -27.66 -9.20 -4.63
CA GLU A 673 -26.79 -9.65 -3.55
C GLU A 673 -27.44 -10.88 -2.94
N ILE A 674 -26.86 -12.06 -3.13
CA ILE A 674 -27.41 -13.32 -2.60
C ILE A 674 -26.41 -13.95 -1.63
N ARG A 675 -26.91 -14.52 -0.53
CA ARG A 675 -26.12 -15.29 0.44
C ARG A 675 -26.62 -16.72 0.47
N THR A 676 -25.70 -17.67 0.59
CA THR A 676 -26.01 -19.09 0.51
C THR A 676 -25.62 -19.83 1.78
N ALA A 677 -26.41 -20.83 2.13
CA ALA A 677 -26.12 -21.84 3.15
C ALA A 677 -26.24 -23.22 2.47
N PRO A 678 -25.19 -23.65 1.73
CA PRO A 678 -25.30 -24.79 0.81
C PRO A 678 -25.68 -26.11 1.48
N ARG A 679 -25.25 -26.31 2.73
CA ARG A 679 -25.57 -27.51 3.53
C ARG A 679 -27.08 -27.72 3.68
N TYR A 680 -27.85 -26.64 3.72
CA TYR A 680 -29.29 -26.65 3.91
C TYR A 680 -30.06 -26.35 2.62
N GLN A 681 -29.36 -26.21 1.48
CA GLN A 681 -29.97 -25.85 0.19
C GLN A 681 -30.80 -24.54 0.25
N LEU A 682 -30.34 -23.61 1.09
CA LEU A 682 -30.98 -22.33 1.32
C LEU A 682 -30.15 -21.20 0.70
N SER A 683 -30.85 -20.17 0.23
CA SER A 683 -30.22 -18.88 -0.04
C SER A 683 -31.14 -17.72 0.28
N THR A 684 -30.58 -16.52 0.42
CA THR A 684 -31.37 -15.30 0.64
C THR A 684 -30.93 -14.14 -0.24
N CYS A 685 -31.90 -13.43 -0.83
CA CYS A 685 -31.68 -12.13 -1.46
C CYS A 685 -31.55 -11.06 -0.38
N VAL A 686 -30.42 -10.35 -0.39
CA VAL A 686 -30.09 -9.28 0.55
C VAL A 686 -30.54 -7.95 -0.02
N VAL A 687 -31.66 -7.45 0.49
CA VAL A 687 -32.16 -6.12 0.16
C VAL A 687 -31.77 -5.14 1.26
N GLN A 688 -30.98 -4.13 0.89
CA GLN A 688 -30.56 -3.09 1.83
C GLN A 688 -31.79 -2.46 2.49
N LYS A 689 -31.70 -2.19 3.80
CA LYS A 689 -32.80 -1.70 4.65
C LYS A 689 -33.98 -2.65 4.87
N SER A 690 -33.84 -3.89 4.44
CA SER A 690 -34.80 -4.97 4.69
C SER A 690 -34.11 -6.14 5.43
N MET A 691 -33.72 -5.92 6.69
CA MET A 691 -32.94 -6.88 7.52
C MET A 691 -31.64 -7.44 6.90
N SER A 692 -31.11 -6.77 5.87
CA SER A 692 -29.90 -7.15 5.13
C SER A 692 -28.70 -7.62 5.97
N THR A 693 -28.34 -6.90 7.04
CA THR A 693 -27.20 -7.28 7.90
C THR A 693 -27.47 -8.58 8.64
N VAL A 694 -28.65 -8.70 9.24
CA VAL A 694 -29.05 -9.88 10.03
C VAL A 694 -29.12 -11.12 9.14
N MET A 695 -29.78 -11.03 7.98
CA MET A 695 -29.86 -12.14 7.02
C MET A 695 -28.48 -12.55 6.50
N THR A 696 -27.59 -11.58 6.25
CA THR A 696 -26.21 -11.87 5.85
C THR A 696 -25.46 -12.66 6.92
N SER A 697 -25.57 -12.24 8.18
CA SER A 697 -24.93 -12.92 9.31
C SER A 697 -25.53 -14.31 9.56
N MET A 698 -26.86 -14.45 9.49
CA MET A 698 -27.56 -15.74 9.64
C MET A 698 -27.09 -16.75 8.59
N PHE A 699 -27.05 -16.37 7.32
CA PHE A 699 -26.57 -17.25 6.26
C PHE A 699 -25.07 -17.52 6.31
N CYS A 700 -24.30 -16.62 6.92
CA CYS A 700 -22.89 -16.89 7.21
C CYS A 700 -22.72 -17.91 8.34
N TYR A 701 -23.51 -17.77 9.41
CA TYR A 701 -23.57 -18.72 10.52
C TYR A 701 -24.01 -20.11 10.04
N LEU A 702 -25.14 -20.20 9.34
CA LEU A 702 -25.67 -21.47 8.82
C LEU A 702 -24.75 -22.15 7.79
N ARG A 703 -23.83 -21.41 7.18
CA ARG A 703 -22.83 -22.01 6.29
C ARG A 703 -21.76 -22.80 7.06
N ASP A 704 -21.30 -22.29 8.20
CA ASP A 704 -20.25 -22.91 9.01
C ASP A 704 -20.36 -22.46 10.47
N GLU A 705 -21.26 -23.11 11.20
CA GLU A 705 -21.62 -22.73 12.58
C GLU A 705 -20.42 -22.85 13.53
N LYS A 706 -19.63 -23.91 13.38
CA LYS A 706 -18.45 -24.18 14.21
C LYS A 706 -17.41 -23.09 14.04
N LYS A 707 -17.06 -22.71 12.81
CA LYS A 707 -16.07 -21.64 12.60
C LYS A 707 -16.66 -20.26 12.91
N PHE A 708 -17.95 -20.03 12.67
CA PHE A 708 -18.58 -18.75 13.00
C PHE A 708 -18.52 -18.48 14.52
N ILE A 709 -18.94 -19.45 15.34
CA ILE A 709 -18.86 -19.36 16.80
C ILE A 709 -17.40 -19.38 17.28
N GLY A 710 -16.57 -20.28 16.72
CA GLY A 710 -15.15 -20.42 17.10
C GLY A 710 -14.29 -19.19 16.79
N ASN A 711 -14.72 -18.31 15.88
CA ASN A 711 -14.08 -17.02 15.61
C ASN A 711 -14.73 -15.85 16.38
N HIS A 712 -15.49 -16.15 17.44
CA HIS A 712 -16.17 -15.16 18.30
C HIS A 712 -17.05 -14.16 17.52
N ARG A 713 -17.72 -14.65 16.46
CA ARG A 713 -18.66 -13.83 15.68
C ARG A 713 -20.04 -13.85 16.33
N GLU A 714 -20.69 -12.70 16.38
CA GLU A 714 -22.07 -12.56 16.84
C GLU A 714 -22.97 -12.05 15.70
N LEU A 715 -24.17 -12.61 15.60
CA LEU A 715 -25.14 -12.32 14.53
C LEU A 715 -25.42 -10.83 14.34
N LEU A 716 -25.63 -10.08 15.44
CA LEU A 716 -26.00 -8.66 15.38
C LEU A 716 -24.81 -7.71 15.20
N LYS A 717 -23.59 -8.22 15.29
CA LYS A 717 -22.36 -7.42 15.35
C LYS A 717 -21.39 -7.75 14.20
N ASP A 718 -21.71 -8.73 13.36
CA ASP A 718 -20.99 -9.03 12.12
C ASP A 718 -21.29 -7.95 11.05
N TRP A 719 -20.31 -7.06 10.81
CA TRP A 719 -20.44 -5.85 9.98
C TRP A 719 -19.77 -5.99 8.61
N LYS A 720 -20.25 -5.27 7.58
CA LYS A 720 -19.87 -5.41 6.15
C LYS A 720 -18.35 -5.42 5.87
N ILE A 721 -17.56 -4.67 6.65
CA ILE A 721 -16.10 -4.48 6.50
C ILE A 721 -15.30 -5.66 7.09
N VAL A 722 -15.89 -6.44 8.00
CA VAL A 722 -15.24 -7.53 8.73
C VAL A 722 -16.02 -8.85 8.60
N ARG A 723 -16.90 -8.99 7.60
CA ARG A 723 -17.80 -10.16 7.48
C ARG A 723 -17.02 -11.46 7.38
N PHE A 724 -17.32 -12.40 8.27
CA PHE A 724 -16.63 -13.68 8.34
C PHE A 724 -16.71 -14.51 7.03
N CYS A 725 -17.85 -14.42 6.34
CA CYS A 725 -18.11 -15.13 5.08
C CYS A 725 -17.91 -14.29 3.82
N MET A 726 -17.26 -13.13 3.91
CA MET A 726 -16.97 -12.28 2.76
C MET A 726 -16.31 -13.08 1.64
N PHE A 727 -16.80 -12.94 0.40
CA PHE A 727 -16.40 -13.71 -0.79
C PHE A 727 -16.60 -15.23 -0.74
N LYS A 728 -17.06 -15.80 0.37
CA LYS A 728 -17.19 -17.25 0.52
C LYS A 728 -18.59 -17.77 0.18
N ASN A 729 -19.64 -17.02 0.51
CA ASN A 729 -21.04 -17.42 0.29
C ASN A 729 -21.87 -16.39 -0.48
N GLU A 730 -21.21 -15.49 -1.21
CA GLU A 730 -21.83 -14.33 -1.87
C GLU A 730 -21.98 -14.55 -3.38
N PHE A 731 -23.17 -14.27 -3.91
CA PHE A 731 -23.48 -14.37 -5.33
C PHE A 731 -24.20 -13.11 -5.81
N ARG A 732 -24.16 -12.86 -7.12
CA ARG A 732 -24.80 -11.70 -7.74
C ARG A 732 -26.18 -12.01 -8.33
N ASN A 733 -26.49 -13.26 -8.62
CA ASN A 733 -27.74 -13.70 -9.23
C ASN A 733 -27.93 -15.21 -9.02
N LEU A 734 -29.15 -15.72 -9.28
CA LEU A 734 -29.45 -17.15 -9.16
C LEU A 734 -28.69 -18.01 -10.18
N GLY A 735 -28.46 -17.51 -11.41
CA GLY A 735 -27.69 -18.23 -12.43
C GLY A 735 -26.27 -18.60 -11.97
N GLY A 736 -25.61 -17.73 -11.20
CA GLY A 736 -24.30 -18.00 -10.60
C GLY A 736 -24.33 -19.10 -9.54
N ILE A 737 -25.44 -19.23 -8.80
CA ILE A 737 -25.65 -20.31 -7.84
C ILE A 737 -25.85 -21.63 -8.59
N GLN A 738 -26.73 -21.63 -9.60
CA GLN A 738 -26.97 -22.81 -10.43
C GLN A 738 -25.68 -23.33 -11.07
N LYS A 739 -24.87 -22.45 -11.65
CA LYS A 739 -23.59 -22.81 -12.26
C LYS A 739 -22.60 -23.40 -11.26
N LYS A 740 -22.47 -22.80 -10.07
CA LYS A 740 -21.48 -23.24 -9.07
C LYS A 740 -21.87 -24.58 -8.44
N PHE A 741 -23.14 -24.78 -8.15
CA PHE A 741 -23.64 -25.99 -7.47
C PHE A 741 -24.23 -27.03 -8.42
N LYS A 742 -24.12 -26.82 -9.75
CA LYS A 742 -24.63 -27.70 -10.81
C LYS A 742 -26.12 -28.06 -10.61
N LEU A 743 -26.93 -27.07 -10.27
CA LEU A 743 -28.35 -27.27 -10.01
C LEU A 743 -29.12 -27.40 -11.33
N PRO A 744 -29.95 -28.44 -11.51
CA PRO A 744 -30.68 -28.65 -12.76
C PRO A 744 -31.77 -27.60 -12.98
N THR A 745 -32.41 -27.11 -11.90
CA THR A 745 -33.38 -26.01 -11.98
C THR A 745 -33.17 -25.01 -10.83
N PRO A 746 -33.65 -23.76 -10.95
CA PRO A 746 -33.61 -22.80 -9.85
C PRO A 746 -34.44 -23.28 -8.64
N ASN A 747 -35.46 -24.13 -8.84
CA ASN A 747 -36.35 -24.61 -7.76
C ASN A 747 -35.71 -25.65 -6.84
N ASN A 748 -34.51 -26.15 -7.15
CA ASN A 748 -33.85 -27.13 -6.29
C ASN A 748 -33.50 -26.59 -4.91
N TRP A 749 -33.39 -25.26 -4.75
CA TRP A 749 -33.08 -24.60 -3.50
C TRP A 749 -34.21 -23.65 -3.12
N THR A 750 -34.40 -23.43 -1.82
CA THR A 750 -35.35 -22.42 -1.35
C THR A 750 -34.66 -21.05 -1.28
N HIS A 751 -35.19 -20.10 -2.04
CA HIS A 751 -34.66 -18.74 -2.17
C HIS A 751 -35.54 -17.77 -1.37
N ILE A 752 -35.01 -17.23 -0.26
CA ILE A 752 -35.77 -16.38 0.65
C ILE A 752 -35.49 -14.90 0.39
N MET A 753 -36.51 -14.06 0.35
CA MET A 753 -36.33 -12.61 0.30
C MET A 753 -37.13 -11.92 1.39
N MET A 754 -36.43 -11.22 2.28
CA MET A 754 -37.07 -10.34 3.26
C MET A 754 -37.56 -9.09 2.54
N VAL A 755 -38.88 -8.87 2.55
CA VAL A 755 -39.51 -7.68 1.95
C VAL A 755 -40.06 -6.80 3.07
N ARG A 756 -39.72 -5.52 3.04
CA ARG A 756 -40.20 -4.55 4.04
C ARG A 756 -41.26 -3.67 3.41
N HIS A 757 -42.23 -3.22 4.20
CA HIS A 757 -43.17 -2.19 3.77
C HIS A 757 -42.40 -0.98 3.19
N PRO A 758 -42.66 -0.53 1.94
CA PRO A 758 -41.83 0.47 1.25
C PRO A 758 -41.70 1.79 2.01
N PHE A 759 -42.78 2.26 2.64
CA PHE A 759 -42.76 3.44 3.51
C PHE A 759 -41.73 3.32 4.65
N GLU A 760 -41.79 2.25 5.44
CA GLU A 760 -40.86 2.05 6.57
C GLU A 760 -39.42 1.88 6.08
N ARG A 761 -39.23 1.21 4.94
CA ARG A 761 -37.91 1.02 4.32
C ARG A 761 -37.31 2.36 3.92
N PHE A 762 -38.08 3.21 3.27
CA PHE A 762 -37.65 4.54 2.83
C PHE A 762 -37.25 5.41 4.02
N VAL A 763 -38.11 5.50 5.04
CA VAL A 763 -37.83 6.25 6.27
C VAL A 763 -36.54 5.77 6.94
N SER A 764 -36.42 4.45 7.12
CA SER A 764 -35.22 3.85 7.70
C SER A 764 -33.97 4.10 6.85
N GLY A 765 -34.11 4.12 5.53
CA GLY A 765 -33.06 4.54 4.60
C GLY A 765 -32.63 5.98 4.83
N PHE A 766 -33.57 6.92 4.79
CA PHE A 766 -33.29 8.35 4.89
C PHE A 766 -32.64 8.73 6.23
N VAL A 767 -33.23 8.28 7.34
CA VAL A 767 -32.72 8.55 8.69
C VAL A 767 -31.31 7.98 8.87
N ASP A 768 -31.07 6.76 8.39
CA ASP A 768 -29.77 6.09 8.54
C ASP A 768 -28.67 6.65 7.63
N LYS A 769 -29.03 7.00 6.39
CA LYS A 769 -28.06 7.31 5.33
C LYS A 769 -27.84 8.79 5.14
N CYS A 770 -28.90 9.59 5.26
CA CYS A 770 -28.84 11.03 5.05
C CYS A 770 -28.69 11.82 6.34
N TYR A 771 -29.35 11.38 7.41
CA TYR A 771 -29.32 12.12 8.67
C TYR A 771 -28.22 11.66 9.63
N ARG A 772 -28.10 10.35 9.90
CA ARG A 772 -27.20 9.84 10.95
C ARG A 772 -25.70 10.03 10.66
N LYS A 773 -25.28 9.91 9.39
CA LYS A 773 -23.86 9.94 9.03
C LYS A 773 -23.30 11.38 8.98
N PRO A 774 -22.03 11.62 9.36
CA PRO A 774 -21.42 12.95 9.29
C PRO A 774 -21.32 13.42 7.83
N VAL A 775 -21.60 14.71 7.61
CA VAL A 775 -21.64 15.32 6.26
C VAL A 775 -20.20 15.51 5.76
N ILE A 776 -19.72 14.56 4.96
CA ILE A 776 -18.57 14.74 4.07
C ILE A 776 -19.16 15.05 2.68
N GLN A 777 -18.58 15.99 1.93
CA GLN A 777 -19.20 16.56 0.71
C GLN A 777 -19.75 15.49 -0.28
N LYS A 778 -21.00 15.69 -0.73
CA LYS A 778 -21.81 14.96 -1.74
C LYS A 778 -22.68 13.75 -1.32
N TYR A 779 -22.93 13.48 -0.02
CA TYR A 779 -23.94 12.46 0.38
C TYR A 779 -25.40 12.89 0.12
N CYS A 780 -26.28 11.91 -0.05
CA CYS A 780 -27.73 12.06 -0.29
C CYS A 780 -28.07 12.93 -1.48
N ASN A 781 -27.40 12.63 -2.60
CA ASN A 781 -27.54 13.31 -3.88
C ASN A 781 -27.35 14.84 -3.80
N GLY A 782 -26.58 15.33 -2.82
CA GLY A 782 -26.36 16.75 -2.60
C GLY A 782 -27.46 17.46 -1.79
N CYS A 783 -28.53 16.77 -1.41
CA CYS A 783 -29.64 17.33 -0.62
C CYS A 783 -29.37 17.39 0.89
N GLY A 784 -28.26 16.80 1.36
CA GLY A 784 -27.90 16.75 2.77
C GLY A 784 -29.01 16.09 3.61
N ARG A 785 -29.68 16.87 4.46
CA ARG A 785 -30.75 16.41 5.37
C ARG A 785 -32.15 16.82 4.92
N ASN A 786 -32.31 17.39 3.72
CA ASN A 786 -33.60 17.82 3.19
C ASN A 786 -34.33 16.65 2.52
N LEU A 787 -35.49 16.27 3.09
CA LEU A 787 -36.31 15.14 2.66
C LEU A 787 -36.93 15.36 1.28
N THR A 788 -37.51 16.54 1.04
CA THR A 788 -38.20 16.87 -0.21
C THR A 788 -37.23 16.84 -1.38
N CYS A 789 -36.11 17.58 -1.27
CA CYS A 789 -35.04 17.59 -2.26
C CYS A 789 -34.57 16.16 -2.56
N PHE A 790 -34.36 15.35 -1.53
CA PHE A 790 -33.87 14.00 -1.69
C PHE A 790 -34.86 13.11 -2.46
N MET A 791 -36.15 13.17 -2.11
CA MET A 791 -37.18 12.38 -2.80
C MET A 791 -37.32 12.77 -4.28
N GLU A 792 -37.34 14.07 -4.58
CA GLU A 792 -37.44 14.56 -5.96
C GLU A 792 -36.20 14.16 -6.77
N THR A 793 -35.02 14.35 -6.18
CA THR A 793 -33.74 14.02 -6.83
C THR A 793 -33.60 12.52 -7.04
N GLU A 794 -33.97 11.70 -6.06
CA GLU A 794 -33.88 10.24 -6.16
C GLU A 794 -34.88 9.70 -7.20
N LEU A 795 -36.11 10.19 -7.23
CA LEU A 795 -37.09 9.80 -8.25
C LEU A 795 -36.61 10.19 -9.67
N ALA A 796 -36.09 11.41 -9.84
CA ALA A 796 -35.54 11.86 -11.12
C ALA A 796 -34.33 11.02 -11.55
N ARG A 797 -33.47 10.63 -10.61
CA ARG A 797 -32.34 9.72 -10.87
C ARG A 797 -32.83 8.34 -11.29
N MET A 798 -33.84 7.77 -10.64
CA MET A 798 -34.39 6.47 -11.00
C MET A 798 -34.93 6.47 -12.44
N TRP A 799 -35.71 7.50 -12.82
CA TRP A 799 -36.19 7.67 -14.19
C TRP A 799 -35.06 7.85 -15.20
N GLY A 800 -34.11 8.74 -14.91
CA GLY A 800 -32.96 8.98 -15.80
C GLY A 800 -32.09 7.74 -16.01
N GLN A 801 -32.02 6.82 -15.03
CA GLN A 801 -31.32 5.54 -15.22
C GLN A 801 -32.13 4.54 -16.06
N ILE A 802 -33.46 4.51 -15.92
CA ILE A 802 -34.33 3.69 -16.78
C ILE A 802 -34.22 4.14 -18.23
N GLU A 803 -34.32 5.44 -18.49
CA GLU A 803 -34.26 6.02 -19.84
C GLU A 803 -32.92 5.74 -20.53
N ARG A 804 -31.82 5.75 -19.77
CA ARG A 804 -30.48 5.42 -20.29
C ARG A 804 -30.28 3.93 -20.57
N GLY A 805 -31.17 3.06 -20.10
CA GLY A 805 -31.01 1.61 -20.20
C GLY A 805 -29.80 1.03 -19.44
N SER A 806 -29.14 1.82 -18.59
CA SER A 806 -27.97 1.40 -17.83
C SER A 806 -27.99 1.95 -16.41
N PHE A 807 -27.80 1.05 -15.44
CA PHE A 807 -27.87 1.39 -14.03
C PHE A 807 -26.48 1.67 -13.42
N GLN A 808 -26.30 2.86 -12.88
CA GLN A 808 -25.15 3.22 -12.05
C GLN A 808 -25.41 2.79 -10.60
N LYS A 809 -24.39 2.27 -9.92
CA LYS A 809 -24.53 1.74 -8.56
C LYS A 809 -23.95 2.70 -7.52
N THR A 810 -24.61 3.84 -7.32
CA THR A 810 -24.19 4.78 -6.28
C THR A 810 -24.57 4.30 -4.88
N TYR A 811 -24.07 4.99 -3.86
CA TYR A 811 -24.34 4.62 -2.48
C TYR A 811 -25.83 4.75 -2.13
N GLU A 812 -26.50 5.79 -2.61
CA GLU A 812 -27.93 6.06 -2.44
C GLU A 812 -28.77 5.02 -3.20
N ASP A 813 -28.47 4.80 -4.48
CA ASP A 813 -29.23 3.87 -5.32
C ASP A 813 -29.32 2.47 -4.68
N ARG A 814 -28.22 2.01 -4.06
CA ARG A 814 -28.17 0.72 -3.34
C ARG A 814 -29.15 0.63 -2.16
N HIS A 815 -29.49 1.73 -1.51
CA HIS A 815 -30.34 1.73 -0.32
C HIS A 815 -31.78 2.13 -0.59
N PHE A 816 -32.03 2.91 -1.65
CA PHE A 816 -33.35 3.48 -1.93
C PHE A 816 -34.05 2.88 -3.14
N PHE A 817 -33.33 2.27 -4.10
CA PHE A 817 -34.01 1.69 -5.28
C PHE A 817 -34.99 0.57 -4.87
N PRO A 818 -36.04 0.34 -5.69
CA PRO A 818 -37.10 -0.64 -5.42
C PRO A 818 -36.57 -2.04 -5.07
N GLN A 819 -37.29 -2.71 -4.19
CA GLN A 819 -36.98 -4.08 -3.76
C GLN A 819 -37.27 -5.07 -4.89
N SER A 820 -38.29 -4.81 -5.70
CA SER A 820 -38.61 -5.58 -6.91
C SER A 820 -37.51 -5.55 -7.97
N TRP A 821 -36.52 -4.65 -7.85
CA TRP A 821 -35.41 -4.54 -8.81
C TRP A 821 -34.18 -5.38 -8.44
N ARG A 822 -34.30 -6.24 -7.43
CA ARG A 822 -33.18 -6.97 -6.84
C ARG A 822 -33.10 -8.41 -7.34
N CYS A 823 -31.91 -8.98 -7.25
CA CYS A 823 -31.66 -10.43 -7.36
C CYS A 823 -32.28 -11.10 -8.60
N ASN A 824 -32.37 -10.38 -9.73
CA ASN A 824 -32.94 -10.86 -10.98
C ASN A 824 -34.40 -11.34 -10.84
N LEU A 825 -35.18 -10.68 -9.97
CA LEU A 825 -36.60 -10.99 -9.77
C LEU A 825 -37.41 -10.95 -11.07
N HIS A 826 -37.05 -10.11 -12.04
CA HIS A 826 -37.69 -10.08 -13.35
C HIS A 826 -37.72 -11.44 -14.05
N GLN A 827 -36.73 -12.30 -13.78
CA GLN A 827 -36.62 -13.63 -14.34
C GLN A 827 -37.10 -14.71 -13.34
N TYR A 828 -36.84 -14.51 -12.05
CA TYR A 828 -36.99 -15.56 -11.04
C TYR A 828 -38.03 -15.25 -9.96
N PHE A 829 -38.97 -14.33 -10.20
CA PHE A 829 -39.93 -13.89 -9.18
C PHE A 829 -40.63 -15.04 -8.47
N GLN A 830 -41.12 -16.02 -9.23
CA GLN A 830 -41.85 -17.17 -8.71
C GLN A 830 -40.98 -18.18 -7.97
N ASN A 831 -39.65 -18.09 -8.09
CA ASN A 831 -38.71 -18.97 -7.38
C ASN A 831 -38.39 -18.46 -5.96
N PHE A 832 -38.82 -17.25 -5.61
CA PHE A 832 -38.55 -16.65 -4.30
C PHE A 832 -39.72 -16.80 -3.34
N THR A 833 -39.41 -17.19 -2.10
CA THR A 833 -40.31 -17.09 -0.95
C THR A 833 -40.14 -15.71 -0.31
N PHE A 834 -41.16 -14.88 -0.42
CA PHE A 834 -41.18 -13.53 0.15
C PHE A 834 -41.65 -13.55 1.60
N ILE A 835 -40.86 -12.97 2.50
CA ILE A 835 -41.20 -12.85 3.92
C ILE A 835 -41.41 -11.36 4.23
N PRO A 836 -42.69 -10.92 4.30
CA PRO A 836 -42.99 -9.55 4.68
C PRO A 836 -42.63 -9.32 6.14
N TYR A 837 -41.97 -8.21 6.45
CA TYR A 837 -41.70 -7.81 7.82
C TYR A 837 -42.05 -6.34 8.08
N SER A 838 -42.50 -6.07 9.31
CA SER A 838 -42.74 -4.72 9.84
C SER A 838 -41.74 -4.42 10.96
N SER A 839 -41.50 -3.13 11.17
CA SER A 839 -40.67 -2.62 12.26
C SER A 839 -41.35 -2.62 13.62
N SER A 840 -42.59 -3.12 13.71
CA SER A 840 -43.35 -3.20 14.96
C SER A 840 -42.73 -4.18 15.95
N HIS A 841 -42.79 -3.85 17.24
CA HIS A 841 -42.27 -4.69 18.33
C HIS A 841 -42.96 -6.05 18.43
N ASN A 842 -44.15 -6.20 17.84
CA ASN A 842 -44.96 -7.41 17.89
C ASN A 842 -44.68 -8.39 16.73
N PHE A 843 -43.80 -8.02 15.77
CA PHE A 843 -43.49 -8.87 14.64
C PHE A 843 -42.32 -9.82 14.96
N SER A 844 -42.63 -11.10 15.15
CA SER A 844 -41.61 -12.15 15.32
C SER A 844 -41.18 -12.71 13.97
N ILE A 845 -40.04 -12.27 13.46
CA ILE A 845 -39.44 -12.81 12.22
C ILE A 845 -39.23 -14.33 12.29
N THR A 846 -38.93 -14.85 13.48
CA THR A 846 -38.64 -16.27 13.68
C THR A 846 -39.88 -17.12 13.48
N SER A 847 -41.08 -16.59 13.72
CA SER A 847 -42.35 -17.29 13.43
C SER A 847 -42.55 -17.64 11.96
N LYS A 848 -41.95 -16.87 11.03
CA LYS A 848 -42.04 -17.10 9.57
C LYS A 848 -40.80 -17.79 9.01
N LEU A 849 -39.61 -17.46 9.50
CA LEU A 849 -38.36 -18.05 9.01
C LEU A 849 -38.08 -19.45 9.54
N PHE A 850 -38.35 -19.72 10.83
CA PHE A 850 -37.97 -21.00 11.44
C PHE A 850 -38.72 -22.20 10.87
N PRO A 851 -40.01 -22.11 10.50
CA PRO A 851 -40.67 -23.20 9.78
C PRO A 851 -39.90 -23.62 8.52
N ILE A 852 -39.44 -22.65 7.72
CA ILE A 852 -38.66 -22.91 6.50
C ILE A 852 -37.30 -23.53 6.86
N PHE A 853 -36.63 -23.02 7.89
CA PHE A 853 -35.34 -23.59 8.30
C PHE A 853 -35.48 -25.03 8.83
N ARG A 854 -36.56 -25.35 9.54
CA ARG A 854 -36.86 -26.72 10.01
C ARG A 854 -37.12 -27.67 8.85
N GLU A 855 -37.88 -27.23 7.85
CA GLU A 855 -38.11 -28.00 6.62
C GLU A 855 -36.79 -28.36 5.92
N HIS A 856 -35.81 -27.46 5.97
CA HIS A 856 -34.46 -27.65 5.44
C HIS A 856 -33.46 -28.27 6.44
N SER A 857 -33.96 -28.94 7.49
CA SER A 857 -33.14 -29.68 8.48
C SER A 857 -32.09 -28.83 9.21
N VAL A 858 -32.35 -27.53 9.42
CA VAL A 858 -31.53 -26.71 10.30
C VAL A 858 -31.74 -27.16 11.76
N PRO A 859 -30.67 -27.47 12.53
CA PRO A 859 -30.81 -27.98 13.89
C PRO A 859 -31.50 -26.99 14.84
N GLU A 860 -32.32 -27.49 15.79
CA GLU A 860 -32.97 -26.66 16.80
C GLU A 860 -31.98 -25.89 17.69
N SER A 861 -30.77 -26.43 17.93
CA SER A 861 -29.70 -25.70 18.61
C SER A 861 -29.30 -24.42 17.88
N SER A 862 -29.27 -24.48 16.55
CA SER A 862 -28.89 -23.36 15.69
C SER A 862 -30.02 -22.33 15.61
N LEU A 863 -31.28 -22.79 15.58
CA LEU A 863 -32.46 -21.94 15.69
C LEU A 863 -32.54 -21.23 17.04
N THR A 864 -32.21 -21.93 18.13
CA THR A 864 -32.16 -21.38 19.49
C THR A 864 -31.10 -20.29 19.59
N TYR A 865 -29.88 -20.52 19.08
CA TYR A 865 -28.83 -19.49 19.02
C TYR A 865 -29.29 -18.24 18.26
N ILE A 866 -29.93 -18.43 17.11
CA ILE A 866 -30.48 -17.33 16.31
C ILE A 866 -31.56 -16.58 17.10
N GLN A 867 -32.50 -17.28 17.73
CA GLN A 867 -33.56 -16.69 18.54
C GLN A 867 -32.99 -15.86 19.69
N THR A 868 -32.07 -16.43 20.47
CA THR A 868 -31.40 -15.74 21.58
C THR A 868 -30.68 -14.48 21.10
N ALA A 869 -29.95 -14.57 19.98
CA ALA A 869 -29.25 -13.42 19.42
C ALA A 869 -30.20 -12.31 18.98
N LEU A 870 -31.31 -12.64 18.31
CA LEU A 870 -32.31 -11.65 17.89
C LEU A 870 -33.06 -11.02 19.07
N SER A 871 -33.27 -11.78 20.15
CA SER A 871 -33.87 -11.27 21.39
C SER A 871 -32.90 -10.41 22.21
N SER A 872 -31.58 -10.57 22.05
CA SER A 872 -30.57 -9.84 22.85
C SER A 872 -30.44 -8.36 22.52
N GLY A 873 -30.99 -7.90 21.39
CA GLY A 873 -30.99 -6.48 21.03
C GLY A 873 -31.09 -6.21 19.54
N ARG A 874 -30.63 -5.02 19.14
CA ARG A 874 -30.68 -4.54 17.76
C ARG A 874 -29.28 -4.24 17.23
N THR A 875 -29.15 -4.27 15.91
CA THR A 875 -27.91 -3.88 15.22
C THR A 875 -27.58 -2.40 15.45
N ALA A 876 -26.31 -2.04 15.38
CA ALA A 876 -25.84 -0.66 15.62
C ALA A 876 -26.45 0.38 14.65
N HIS A 877 -26.97 -0.06 13.50
CA HIS A 877 -27.57 0.80 12.50
C HIS A 877 -29.10 0.84 12.53
N SER A 878 -29.73 0.28 13.57
CA SER A 878 -31.18 0.38 13.76
C SER A 878 -31.60 1.84 13.99
N THR A 879 -32.71 2.24 13.33
CA THR A 879 -33.33 3.57 13.49
C THR A 879 -34.69 3.50 14.17
N VAL A 880 -35.16 2.30 14.50
CA VAL A 880 -36.48 2.05 15.12
C VAL A 880 -36.58 2.80 16.46
N ASP A 881 -37.73 3.41 16.73
CA ASP A 881 -38.06 4.18 17.94
C ASP A 881 -37.28 5.50 18.16
N SER A 882 -36.47 5.97 17.19
CA SER A 882 -35.78 7.26 17.34
C SER A 882 -36.67 8.47 17.07
N LYS A 883 -36.39 9.60 17.73
CA LYS A 883 -37.12 10.88 17.48
C LYS A 883 -37.04 11.31 16.01
N ALA A 884 -35.91 11.08 15.34
CA ALA A 884 -35.72 11.39 13.93
C ALA A 884 -36.64 10.55 13.02
N THR A 885 -36.78 9.25 13.30
CA THR A 885 -37.73 8.38 12.58
C THR A 885 -39.15 8.89 12.75
N SER A 886 -39.60 9.14 13.97
CA SER A 886 -40.94 9.65 14.23
C SER A 886 -41.21 11.00 13.56
N PHE A 887 -40.22 11.89 13.49
CA PHE A 887 -40.34 13.17 12.78
C PHE A 887 -40.51 12.97 11.27
N ILE A 888 -39.65 12.17 10.64
CA ILE A 888 -39.71 11.93 9.18
C ILE A 888 -40.99 11.18 8.79
N GLU A 889 -41.44 10.23 9.60
CA GLU A 889 -42.74 9.56 9.38
C GLU A 889 -43.91 10.53 9.41
N LYS A 890 -43.97 11.39 10.44
CA LYS A 890 -45.00 12.44 10.54
C LYS A 890 -44.92 13.40 9.36
N ARG A 891 -43.71 13.81 8.97
CA ARG A 891 -43.50 14.72 7.85
C ARG A 891 -43.98 14.14 6.52
N LEU A 892 -43.65 12.89 6.21
CA LEU A 892 -44.15 12.19 5.02
C LEU A 892 -45.69 12.08 5.03
N ARG A 893 -46.27 11.67 6.17
CA ARG A 893 -47.73 11.52 6.30
C ARG A 893 -48.49 12.85 6.26
N SER A 894 -47.85 13.95 6.66
CA SER A 894 -48.47 15.27 6.64
C SER A 894 -48.66 15.88 5.24
N SER A 895 -48.10 15.24 4.20
CA SER A 895 -48.09 15.79 2.85
C SER A 895 -48.53 14.78 1.80
N PRO A 896 -49.70 14.99 1.18
CA PRO A 896 -50.12 14.25 -0.01
C PRO A 896 -49.08 14.26 -1.13
N TYR A 897 -48.34 15.38 -1.30
CA TYR A 897 -47.27 15.50 -2.29
C TYR A 897 -46.09 14.55 -2.02
N LEU A 898 -45.58 14.51 -0.79
CA LEU A 898 -44.49 13.60 -0.45
C LEU A 898 -44.93 12.13 -0.54
N MET A 899 -46.17 11.84 -0.16
CA MET A 899 -46.72 10.50 -0.29
C MET A 899 -46.88 10.09 -1.75
N GLU A 900 -47.28 11.01 -2.64
CA GLU A 900 -47.31 10.77 -4.08
C GLU A 900 -45.92 10.43 -4.63
N LEU A 901 -44.86 11.16 -4.24
CA LEU A 901 -43.48 10.85 -4.64
C LEU A 901 -43.06 9.45 -4.19
N LEU A 902 -43.43 9.05 -2.96
CA LEU A 902 -43.17 7.71 -2.44
C LEU A 902 -43.90 6.64 -3.27
N VAL A 903 -45.17 6.86 -3.61
CA VAL A 903 -45.95 5.96 -4.45
C VAL A 903 -45.31 5.84 -5.84
N LYS A 904 -44.92 6.96 -6.46
CA LYS A 904 -44.22 6.96 -7.75
C LYS A 904 -42.95 6.13 -7.72
N MET A 905 -42.20 6.17 -6.62
CA MET A 905 -40.98 5.37 -6.47
C MET A 905 -41.25 3.87 -6.24
N PHE A 906 -42.30 3.52 -5.49
CA PHE A 906 -42.44 2.16 -4.92
C PHE A 906 -43.77 1.46 -5.19
N TYR A 907 -44.63 1.99 -6.07
CA TYR A 907 -45.95 1.41 -6.37
C TYR A 907 -45.91 -0.11 -6.61
N HIS A 908 -45.00 -0.57 -7.48
CA HIS A 908 -44.89 -2.01 -7.76
C HIS A 908 -44.34 -2.82 -6.59
N ASP A 909 -43.56 -2.24 -5.67
CA ASP A 909 -43.17 -2.96 -4.46
C ASP A 909 -44.39 -3.18 -3.54
N PHE A 910 -45.34 -2.22 -3.49
CA PHE A 910 -46.60 -2.43 -2.76
C PHE A 910 -47.42 -3.55 -3.39
N VAL A 911 -47.61 -3.50 -4.70
CA VAL A 911 -48.45 -4.47 -5.42
C VAL A 911 -47.83 -5.87 -5.42
N LEU A 912 -46.55 -6.00 -5.82
CA LEU A 912 -45.89 -7.30 -5.99
C LEU A 912 -45.70 -8.05 -4.66
N PHE A 913 -45.51 -7.33 -3.56
CA PHE A 913 -45.31 -7.92 -2.23
C PHE A 913 -46.55 -7.84 -1.33
N ASN A 914 -47.71 -7.50 -1.92
CA ASN A 914 -49.01 -7.48 -1.26
C ASN A 914 -49.06 -6.60 0.01
N PHE A 915 -48.47 -5.40 -0.06
CA PHE A 915 -48.60 -4.38 0.98
C PHE A 915 -49.76 -3.42 0.67
N THR A 916 -50.43 -2.94 1.72
CA THR A 916 -51.48 -1.92 1.58
C THR A 916 -50.91 -0.63 0.97
N LEU A 917 -51.54 -0.16 -0.11
CA LEU A 917 -51.17 1.11 -0.74
C LEU A 917 -51.51 2.29 0.20
N PRO A 918 -50.63 3.29 0.30
CA PRO A 918 -50.92 4.48 1.09
C PRO A 918 -51.99 5.34 0.39
N ALA A 919 -52.84 5.98 1.19
CA ALA A 919 -53.70 7.06 0.69
C ALA A 919 -52.82 8.26 0.29
N ILE A 920 -53.08 8.83 -0.88
CA ILE A 920 -52.40 10.01 -1.44
C ILE A 920 -53.39 11.09 -1.81
#